data_AF-A0A7C4D4W7-F1
#
_entry.id   AF-A0A7C4D4W7-F1
#
_cell.length_a   1.000
_cell.length_b   1.000
_cell.length_c   1.000
_cell.angle_alpha   90.00
_cell.angle_beta   90.00
_cell.angle_gamma   90.00
#
_symmetry.space_group_name_H-M   'P 1'
#
loop_
_entity.id
_entity.type
_entity.pdbx_description
1 polymer ?
#
loop_
_entity_poly.entity_id
_entity_poly.type
_entity_poly.pdbx_seq_one_letter_code
_entity_poly.pdbx_strand_id
1 'polypeptide(L)'
;MLLSSVEFILSSTITMKTENKMSWEYRDYFSRLVQFLDEIYEIASKARGKCFDPKPYPEIEMANDLASLVEGFIKLPGIAERIRELSKIVSREKVAFKIAEEIVYGRFGHLSEEKAADLAIRTALAILTEGVTAAVYSEGIAKVAIKTNMDGSRYLAIYLAGPIRSAGGTETALTPVIADFVRQLLKLDRYKPTREEIERFIEELRLYEREIGRFQYSVSDEQLRLALEHLPVEVTGTPSDPVEVSSYRNLPRIETNRVRGGALRVVNDGIVGRAAKVLAVVEDLGIRGWEWLKEIKEIEKSKETPGFMEEVPAGRPILCFPSRKGGFRLRYGRSRNTGLAAVGIHPLTMITLQNFLAGGTQLKIETPGKSGIVMPVDYIEPPIVKLRDGSVIRVSYENIDLVRRECEKILFLGDILISFGDFLYNNKTLLPSGYTEEFWCEDLKKIILEDFNGDLEKAALTAGISPSLLKSYMDDPFNNKPGIQEAILLSKCLKVPLHPSYTYFWSSISSESLKKLRAWLLNSNIQVKGGLITRVRGVLSVEIKEILEEICIPHKIIEGSIYIEGYDAHAFAISLGFDNPQVEILPNLSTLENLSKISGLIIRDKAPSFIGARVGRPEKAKEREMKPPVHVLFPVGLSGGSQRDLMKAYEKGTIRVDLVSRICPNCQTITFKRICLACNSETILRLICPKCGRSVDEEDCPVCKVKARSFCPQIISTRDLIDEACQRIGFTPEHIKGVRGLTNKTRTPEPIEKGILRAKYNLSVYKDGTIRFDATNAPLTHFKPSEIGVSIEKLKELGYTHDYLGNPLGNPEQICELKVQDVIIPWKSVEYLMATANFVDELLQKLYGLQPFYKISKPQDLIGTLIIGLAPHTCAGVIGRIIGFTRLNVCFAHPFWHSAKRRDCDGDEDSIILALDAFLNFSREYLPDQIGGIMDSPLFVIRTIMPEEVQRQAHEFDVADKYPIAFYRETFRNKSARELINLIDIVKHRFDSEARLQGFMFTIPTSNIEAGNRESIYKTLKRMTDKLNAQLGLAEKIKAVDVQVVAEIVLNTHFIRDISGNLRAFATQSFRCKRCNKRFRRVPLKGVCPECGGELTLTVHRGTIEKYLEDAWRLVKKYGMSEYYAQRLTLIREEIDSLFESGKSVKQFNLSEFLGEN
;
A
#
# COMPACT_ATOMS: atom_id res chain seq x y z
N MET A 1 -40.00 7.88 20.20
CA MET A 1 -40.62 6.55 20.32
C MET A 1 -41.36 6.06 19.07
N LEU A 2 -41.61 6.88 18.04
CA LEU A 2 -42.20 6.44 16.76
C LEU A 2 -41.19 6.33 15.58
N LEU A 3 -39.92 6.71 15.79
CA LEU A 3 -38.83 6.58 14.81
C LEU A 3 -38.02 5.28 14.97
N SER A 4 -37.94 4.71 16.18
CA SER A 4 -37.17 3.49 16.47
C SER A 4 -37.83 2.22 15.94
N SER A 5 -39.15 2.22 15.76
CA SER A 5 -39.91 1.07 15.25
C SER A 5 -39.88 0.96 13.73
N VAL A 6 -39.65 2.07 13.00
CA VAL A 6 -39.58 2.06 11.53
C VAL A 6 -38.19 1.62 11.03
N GLU A 7 -37.12 1.95 11.75
CA GLU A 7 -35.77 1.44 11.47
C GLU A 7 -35.65 -0.09 11.70
N PHE A 8 -36.35 -0.63 12.70
CA PHE A 8 -36.37 -2.07 12.98
C PHE A 8 -37.13 -2.88 11.91
N ILE A 9 -38.18 -2.29 11.31
CA ILE A 9 -38.98 -2.91 10.25
C ILE A 9 -38.27 -2.82 8.88
N LEU A 10 -37.54 -1.74 8.60
CA LEU A 10 -36.70 -1.63 7.39
C LEU A 10 -35.44 -2.50 7.47
N SER A 11 -34.85 -2.64 8.67
CA SER A 11 -33.75 -3.57 8.95
C SER A 11 -34.14 -5.02 8.63
N SER A 12 -35.33 -5.45 9.06
CA SER A 12 -35.83 -6.83 8.90
C SER A 12 -36.28 -7.17 7.47
N THR A 13 -36.74 -6.19 6.68
CA THR A 13 -37.19 -6.45 5.30
C THR A 13 -36.02 -6.60 4.31
N ILE A 14 -34.87 -5.96 4.61
CA ILE A 14 -33.64 -6.07 3.81
C ILE A 14 -32.91 -7.39 4.11
N THR A 15 -32.96 -7.89 5.35
CA THR A 15 -32.35 -9.17 5.75
C THR A 15 -32.95 -10.35 4.96
N MET A 16 -34.26 -10.38 4.74
CA MET A 16 -34.95 -11.54 4.15
C MET A 16 -34.60 -11.88 2.68
N LYS A 17 -33.96 -10.98 1.89
CA LYS A 17 -33.57 -11.28 0.49
C LYS A 17 -32.07 -11.43 0.25
N THR A 18 -31.22 -10.95 1.17
CA THR A 18 -29.77 -11.22 1.23
C THR A 18 -29.41 -12.42 2.10
N GLU A 19 -30.32 -12.84 2.99
CA GLU A 19 -30.64 -14.25 3.25
C GLU A 19 -30.87 -14.98 1.89
N ASN A 20 -31.23 -16.24 1.74
CA ASN A 20 -31.23 -16.95 0.43
C ASN A 20 -29.90 -17.04 -0.37
N LYS A 21 -28.95 -16.08 -0.30
CA LYS A 21 -27.60 -16.12 -0.95
C LYS A 21 -26.44 -16.21 0.06
N MET A 22 -26.74 -16.49 1.32
CA MET A 22 -25.74 -16.67 2.39
C MET A 22 -26.03 -17.95 3.14
N SER A 23 -24.98 -18.73 3.41
CA SER A 23 -25.04 -19.90 4.27
C SER A 23 -25.49 -19.51 5.69
N TRP A 24 -26.10 -20.45 6.42
CA TRP A 24 -26.52 -20.22 7.80
C TRP A 24 -25.35 -19.78 8.69
N GLU A 25 -24.17 -20.36 8.49
CA GLU A 25 -22.98 -20.04 9.27
C GLU A 25 -22.51 -18.59 9.08
N TYR A 26 -22.56 -18.07 7.85
CA TYR A 26 -22.20 -16.68 7.60
C TYR A 26 -23.25 -15.69 8.11
N ARG A 27 -24.53 -16.08 8.11
CA ARG A 27 -25.59 -15.28 8.74
C ARG A 27 -25.39 -15.17 10.24
N ASP A 28 -25.12 -16.28 10.92
CA ASP A 28 -24.79 -16.29 12.36
C ASP A 28 -23.54 -15.45 12.64
N TYR A 29 -22.49 -15.59 11.82
CA TYR A 29 -21.28 -14.78 11.93
C TYR A 29 -21.55 -13.28 11.89
N PHE A 30 -22.24 -12.78 10.86
CA PHE A 30 -22.56 -11.36 10.75
C PHE A 30 -23.51 -10.89 11.85
N SER A 31 -24.51 -11.72 12.23
CA SER A 31 -25.43 -11.41 13.32
C SER A 31 -24.69 -11.18 14.63
N ARG A 32 -23.73 -12.04 14.97
CA ARG A 32 -22.91 -11.90 16.19
C ARG A 32 -22.04 -10.64 16.16
N LEU A 33 -21.45 -10.31 15.01
CA LEU A 33 -20.65 -9.09 14.86
C LEU A 33 -21.50 -7.83 15.06
N VAL A 34 -22.68 -7.79 14.44
CA VAL A 34 -23.61 -6.66 14.56
C VAL A 34 -24.12 -6.52 15.99
N GLN A 35 -24.54 -7.62 16.62
CA GLN A 35 -24.99 -7.60 18.02
C GLN A 35 -23.90 -7.04 18.95
N PHE A 36 -22.66 -7.50 18.80
CA PHE A 36 -21.58 -7.02 19.66
C PHE A 36 -21.20 -5.55 19.38
N LEU A 37 -21.34 -5.10 18.14
CA LEU A 37 -21.18 -3.69 17.78
C LEU A 37 -22.27 -2.82 18.41
N ASP A 38 -23.52 -3.28 18.40
CA ASP A 38 -24.65 -2.56 19.00
C ASP A 38 -24.47 -2.42 20.52
N GLU A 39 -23.98 -3.46 21.21
CA GLU A 39 -23.62 -3.39 22.63
C GLU A 39 -22.56 -2.31 22.92
N ILE A 40 -21.50 -2.24 22.09
CA ILE A 40 -20.47 -1.19 22.18
C ILE A 40 -21.08 0.20 21.98
N TYR A 41 -21.95 0.35 20.99
CA TYR A 41 -22.60 1.62 20.67
C TYR A 41 -23.53 2.09 21.79
N GLU A 42 -24.27 1.18 22.44
CA GLU A 42 -25.10 1.49 23.60
C GLU A 42 -24.29 2.02 24.78
N ILE A 43 -23.15 1.37 25.08
CA ILE A 43 -22.25 1.81 26.17
C ILE A 43 -21.70 3.20 25.86
N ALA A 44 -21.24 3.42 24.62
CA ALA A 44 -20.77 4.73 24.19
C ALA A 44 -21.86 5.80 24.30
N SER A 45 -23.11 5.47 23.95
CA SER A 45 -24.26 6.36 24.06
C SER A 45 -24.58 6.72 25.52
N LYS A 46 -24.55 5.74 26.43
CA LYS A 46 -24.73 5.98 27.88
C LYS A 46 -23.63 6.87 28.46
N ALA A 47 -22.39 6.68 28.05
CA ALA A 47 -21.25 7.50 28.46
C ALA A 47 -21.37 8.94 27.94
N ARG A 48 -21.58 9.12 26.63
CA ARG A 48 -21.73 10.43 25.98
C ARG A 48 -22.93 11.21 26.52
N GLY A 49 -23.99 10.52 26.93
CA GLY A 49 -25.16 11.12 27.59
C GLY A 49 -24.83 11.86 28.89
N LYS A 50 -23.68 11.60 29.53
CA LYS A 50 -23.18 12.37 30.68
C LYS A 50 -22.67 13.78 30.29
N CYS A 51 -22.56 14.08 29.00
CA CYS A 51 -22.28 15.41 28.45
C CYS A 51 -20.91 16.01 28.85
N PHE A 52 -19.92 15.18 29.15
CA PHE A 52 -18.51 15.61 29.29
C PHE A 52 -17.85 15.88 27.92
N ASP A 53 -18.39 15.28 26.86
CA ASP A 53 -17.88 15.38 25.49
C ASP A 53 -18.56 16.48 24.66
N PRO A 54 -17.99 16.86 23.49
CA PRO A 54 -18.56 17.92 22.65
C PRO A 54 -20.00 17.66 22.21
N LYS A 55 -20.39 16.39 22.01
CA LYS A 55 -21.76 15.96 21.68
C LYS A 55 -22.26 14.90 22.67
N PRO A 56 -23.58 14.81 22.93
CA PRO A 56 -24.16 13.92 23.93
C PRO A 56 -24.44 12.51 23.40
N TYR A 57 -24.04 12.23 22.15
CA TYR A 57 -24.21 10.97 21.46
C TYR A 57 -22.91 10.63 20.69
N PRO A 58 -22.68 9.36 20.35
CA PRO A 58 -21.57 8.97 19.48
C PRO A 58 -21.72 9.60 18.09
N GLU A 59 -20.68 10.28 17.61
CA GLU A 59 -20.72 11.05 16.35
C GLU A 59 -20.36 10.25 15.09
N ILE A 60 -19.95 8.99 15.28
CA ILE A 60 -19.65 8.05 14.20
C ILE A 60 -20.98 7.44 13.76
N GLU A 61 -21.29 7.57 12.48
CA GLU A 61 -22.52 7.05 11.89
C GLU A 61 -22.31 5.61 11.40
N MET A 62 -23.33 4.76 11.53
CA MET A 62 -23.28 3.39 11.04
C MET A 62 -23.73 3.34 9.59
N ALA A 63 -22.99 2.63 8.75
CA ALA A 63 -23.33 2.39 7.36
C ALA A 63 -23.57 0.90 7.10
N ASN A 64 -24.66 0.64 6.39
CA ASN A 64 -25.10 -0.72 6.06
C ASN A 64 -24.51 -1.19 4.74
N ASP A 65 -24.37 -0.25 3.82
CA ASP A 65 -23.94 -0.46 2.44
C ASP A 65 -23.36 0.83 1.86
N LEU A 66 -22.77 0.72 0.66
CA LEU A 66 -22.33 1.84 -0.17
C LEU A 66 -23.39 2.94 -0.32
N ALA A 67 -24.64 2.54 -0.57
CA ALA A 67 -25.73 3.46 -0.85
C ALA A 67 -26.00 4.39 0.35
N SER A 68 -25.98 3.83 1.56
CA SER A 68 -26.13 4.57 2.82
C SER A 68 -24.98 5.55 3.06
N LEU A 69 -23.74 5.17 2.70
CA LEU A 69 -22.59 6.08 2.78
C LEU A 69 -22.78 7.29 1.85
N VAL A 70 -23.15 7.04 0.59
CA VAL A 70 -23.37 8.10 -0.39
C VAL A 70 -24.48 9.05 0.08
N GLU A 71 -25.62 8.52 0.53
CA GLU A 71 -26.71 9.35 1.06
C GLU A 71 -26.29 10.12 2.32
N GLY A 72 -25.58 9.49 3.25
CA GLY A 72 -25.11 10.13 4.49
C GLY A 72 -24.19 11.34 4.24
N PHE A 73 -23.31 11.24 3.24
CA PHE A 73 -22.41 12.35 2.89
C PHE A 73 -23.04 13.39 1.97
N ILE A 74 -23.78 12.97 0.94
CA ILE A 74 -24.40 13.89 -0.04
C ILE A 74 -25.63 14.58 0.54
N LYS A 75 -26.32 13.94 1.49
CA LYS A 75 -27.54 14.42 2.15
C LYS A 75 -28.68 14.71 1.17
N LEU A 76 -28.83 13.86 0.16
CA LEU A 76 -29.95 13.89 -0.81
C LEU A 76 -30.90 12.73 -0.52
N PRO A 77 -32.09 12.99 0.06
CA PRO A 77 -33.01 11.94 0.48
C PRO A 77 -33.47 11.05 -0.69
N GLY A 78 -33.53 9.74 -0.46
CA GLY A 78 -34.05 8.75 -1.41
C GLY A 78 -33.02 8.28 -2.45
N ILE A 79 -31.81 8.81 -2.41
CA ILE A 79 -30.76 8.41 -3.36
C ILE A 79 -30.23 7.00 -3.09
N ALA A 80 -30.14 6.60 -1.81
CA ALA A 80 -29.64 5.28 -1.46
C ALA A 80 -30.56 4.17 -2.02
N GLU A 81 -31.87 4.34 -1.88
CA GLU A 81 -32.85 3.41 -2.44
C GLU A 81 -32.67 3.27 -3.95
N ARG A 82 -32.53 4.40 -4.66
CA ARG A 82 -32.33 4.37 -6.12
C ARG A 82 -31.01 3.73 -6.54
N ILE A 83 -29.93 3.98 -5.80
CA ILE A 83 -28.63 3.33 -6.04
C ILE A 83 -28.79 1.81 -5.90
N ARG A 84 -29.46 1.33 -4.84
CA ARG A 84 -29.70 -0.11 -4.62
C ARG A 84 -30.52 -0.75 -5.74
N GLU A 85 -31.51 -0.05 -6.28
CA GLU A 85 -32.30 -0.53 -7.41
C GLU A 85 -31.43 -0.69 -8.67
N LEU A 86 -30.63 0.32 -8.99
CA LEU A 86 -29.81 0.33 -10.21
C LEU A 86 -28.64 -0.64 -10.13
N SER A 87 -28.00 -0.79 -8.97
CA SER A 87 -26.88 -1.72 -8.76
C SER A 87 -27.25 -3.19 -8.98
N LYS A 88 -28.54 -3.53 -8.98
CA LYS A 88 -29.02 -4.89 -9.31
C LYS A 88 -29.05 -5.16 -10.82
N ILE A 89 -29.06 -4.11 -11.64
CA ILE A 89 -29.33 -4.19 -13.08
C ILE A 89 -28.08 -3.88 -13.89
N VAL A 90 -27.29 -2.90 -13.44
CA VAL A 90 -26.14 -2.38 -14.18
C VAL A 90 -24.90 -2.28 -13.30
N SER A 91 -23.73 -2.19 -13.94
CA SER A 91 -22.45 -1.98 -13.24
C SER A 91 -22.42 -0.66 -12.48
N ARG A 92 -21.59 -0.59 -11.44
CA ARG A 92 -21.43 0.60 -10.59
C ARG A 92 -21.10 1.86 -11.39
N GLU A 93 -20.26 1.76 -12.40
CA GLU A 93 -19.95 2.87 -13.31
C GLU A 93 -21.22 3.35 -14.01
N LYS A 94 -22.05 2.45 -14.54
CA LYS A 94 -23.34 2.80 -15.17
C LYS A 94 -24.32 3.37 -14.15
N VAL A 95 -24.35 2.88 -12.91
CA VAL A 95 -25.14 3.46 -11.81
C VAL A 95 -24.76 4.92 -11.58
N ALA A 96 -23.47 5.23 -11.50
CA ALA A 96 -22.99 6.60 -11.25
C ALA A 96 -23.48 7.58 -12.32
N PHE A 97 -23.35 7.23 -13.60
CA PHE A 97 -23.81 8.06 -14.71
C PHE A 97 -25.34 8.16 -14.76
N LYS A 98 -26.07 7.07 -14.47
CA LYS A 98 -27.53 7.08 -14.44
C LYS A 98 -28.08 7.94 -13.31
N ILE A 99 -27.47 7.90 -12.13
CA ILE A 99 -27.84 8.77 -11.01
C ILE A 99 -27.54 10.23 -11.34
N ALA A 100 -26.40 10.54 -11.97
CA ALA A 100 -26.12 11.90 -12.43
C ALA A 100 -27.18 12.42 -13.41
N GLU A 101 -27.62 11.57 -14.35
CA GLU A 101 -28.71 11.89 -15.27
C GLU A 101 -30.03 12.17 -14.53
N GLU A 102 -30.42 11.31 -13.59
CA GLU A 102 -31.66 11.46 -12.82
C GLU A 102 -31.65 12.71 -11.91
N ILE A 103 -30.49 13.12 -11.39
CA ILE A 103 -30.32 14.39 -10.65
C ILE A 103 -30.53 15.58 -11.59
N VAL A 104 -29.93 15.57 -12.79
CA VAL A 104 -30.06 16.67 -13.76
C VAL A 104 -31.51 16.82 -14.25
N TYR A 105 -32.23 15.71 -14.45
CA TYR A 105 -33.65 15.72 -14.81
C TYR A 105 -34.60 16.02 -13.65
N GLY A 106 -34.07 16.26 -12.43
CA GLY A 106 -34.85 16.75 -11.30
C GLY A 106 -35.66 15.70 -10.54
N ARG A 107 -35.31 14.40 -10.66
CA ARG A 107 -35.98 13.30 -9.92
C ARG A 107 -35.93 13.52 -8.39
N PHE A 108 -34.83 14.08 -7.91
CA PHE A 108 -34.59 14.34 -6.48
C PHE A 108 -34.88 15.80 -6.07
N GLY A 109 -35.68 16.51 -6.88
CA GLY A 109 -36.01 17.92 -6.70
C GLY A 109 -35.43 18.80 -7.81
N HIS A 110 -36.13 19.88 -8.13
CA HIS A 110 -35.66 20.85 -9.12
C HIS A 110 -34.60 21.78 -8.53
N LEU A 111 -33.44 21.84 -9.19
CA LEU A 111 -32.30 22.66 -8.80
C LEU A 111 -31.90 23.59 -9.96
N SER A 112 -31.19 24.67 -9.68
CA SER A 112 -30.59 25.50 -10.73
C SER A 112 -29.54 24.70 -11.51
N GLU A 113 -29.28 25.05 -12.78
CA GLU A 113 -28.33 24.32 -13.65
C GLU A 113 -26.97 24.07 -12.95
N GLU A 114 -26.39 25.10 -12.32
CA GLU A 114 -25.11 24.97 -11.60
C GLU A 114 -25.20 24.04 -10.38
N LYS A 115 -26.29 24.10 -9.60
CA LYS A 115 -26.47 23.24 -8.42
C LYS A 115 -26.74 21.80 -8.82
N ALA A 116 -27.52 21.59 -9.88
CA ALA A 116 -27.76 20.28 -10.45
C ALA A 116 -26.45 19.67 -10.97
N ALA A 117 -25.62 20.46 -11.65
CA ALA A 117 -24.31 20.00 -12.13
C ALA A 117 -23.37 19.64 -10.99
N ASP A 118 -23.24 20.50 -9.97
CA ASP A 118 -22.41 20.26 -8.79
C ASP A 118 -22.84 18.97 -8.06
N LEU A 119 -24.13 18.83 -7.79
CA LEU A 119 -24.66 17.65 -7.08
C LEU A 119 -24.52 16.36 -7.90
N ALA A 120 -24.79 16.41 -9.20
CA ALA A 120 -24.66 15.26 -10.09
C ALA A 120 -23.20 14.76 -10.17
N ILE A 121 -22.23 15.67 -10.33
CA ILE A 121 -20.81 15.32 -10.40
C ILE A 121 -20.33 14.76 -9.06
N ARG A 122 -20.64 15.41 -7.93
CA ARG A 122 -20.26 14.94 -6.60
C ARG A 122 -20.83 13.57 -6.28
N THR A 123 -22.10 13.35 -6.61
CA THR A 123 -22.79 12.09 -6.35
C THR A 123 -22.22 10.96 -7.20
N ALA A 124 -22.05 11.18 -8.51
CA ALA A 124 -21.46 10.18 -9.38
C ALA A 124 -20.04 9.83 -8.92
N LEU A 125 -19.24 10.84 -8.56
CA LEU A 125 -17.91 10.61 -8.01
C LEU A 125 -17.97 9.84 -6.69
N ALA A 126 -18.89 10.16 -5.78
CA ALA A 126 -19.09 9.43 -4.53
C ALA A 126 -19.41 7.95 -4.76
N ILE A 127 -20.25 7.62 -5.76
CA ILE A 127 -20.56 6.24 -6.13
C ILE A 127 -19.32 5.53 -6.69
N LEU A 128 -18.58 6.19 -7.59
CA LEU A 128 -17.35 5.63 -8.17
C LEU A 128 -16.24 5.44 -7.14
N THR A 129 -16.22 6.28 -6.09
CA THR A 129 -15.27 6.17 -4.99
C THR A 129 -15.84 5.46 -3.77
N GLU A 130 -16.86 4.62 -3.97
CA GLU A 130 -17.44 3.74 -2.95
C GLU A 130 -17.90 4.47 -1.66
N GLY A 131 -18.16 5.78 -1.72
CA GLY A 131 -18.55 6.60 -0.58
C GLY A 131 -17.48 6.80 0.50
N VAL A 132 -16.39 6.01 0.49
CA VAL A 132 -15.39 5.94 1.58
C VAL A 132 -14.41 7.12 1.61
N THR A 133 -14.23 7.85 0.51
CA THR A 133 -13.29 9.00 0.41
C THR A 133 -14.02 10.34 0.37
N ALA A 134 -14.81 10.66 1.40
CA ALA A 134 -15.66 11.84 1.41
C ALA A 134 -14.97 13.16 1.06
N ALA A 135 -13.73 13.37 1.54
CA ALA A 135 -12.94 14.56 1.23
C ALA A 135 -12.73 14.79 -0.28
N VAL A 136 -12.84 13.76 -1.12
CA VAL A 136 -12.69 13.87 -2.58
C VAL A 136 -13.84 14.65 -3.20
N TYR A 137 -15.07 14.28 -2.88
CA TYR A 137 -16.25 14.90 -3.48
C TYR A 137 -16.86 16.00 -2.60
N SER A 138 -16.47 16.15 -1.33
CA SER A 138 -16.87 17.29 -0.49
C SER A 138 -15.87 18.46 -0.57
N GLU A 139 -14.58 18.17 -0.47
CA GLU A 139 -13.51 19.20 -0.41
C GLU A 139 -12.63 19.22 -1.66
N GLY A 140 -12.49 18.09 -2.38
CA GLY A 140 -11.69 17.96 -3.59
C GLY A 140 -12.34 18.64 -4.81
N ILE A 141 -13.67 18.70 -4.87
CA ILE A 141 -14.41 19.61 -5.75
C ILE A 141 -14.77 20.85 -4.93
N ALA A 142 -14.02 21.93 -5.12
CA ALA A 142 -14.25 23.19 -4.42
C ALA A 142 -15.51 23.90 -4.91
N LYS A 143 -15.76 23.88 -6.22
CA LYS A 143 -16.92 24.51 -6.87
C LYS A 143 -17.13 23.93 -8.27
N VAL A 144 -18.38 23.88 -8.74
CA VAL A 144 -18.74 23.76 -10.16
C VAL A 144 -19.40 25.06 -10.61
N ALA A 145 -19.05 25.55 -11.80
CA ALA A 145 -19.55 26.83 -12.33
C ALA A 145 -19.85 26.74 -13.83
N ILE A 146 -20.84 27.49 -14.30
CA ILE A 146 -21.10 27.69 -15.73
C ILE A 146 -20.44 29.00 -16.15
N LYS A 147 -19.55 28.94 -17.14
CA LYS A 147 -18.76 30.08 -17.65
C LYS A 147 -19.02 30.28 -19.14
N THR A 148 -18.44 31.34 -19.71
CA THR A 148 -18.67 31.75 -21.09
C THR A 148 -17.36 31.71 -21.89
N ASN A 149 -17.39 31.11 -23.08
CA ASN A 149 -16.30 31.12 -24.05
C ASN A 149 -16.17 32.51 -24.71
N MET A 150 -15.07 32.72 -25.44
CA MET A 150 -14.83 33.97 -26.18
C MET A 150 -15.86 34.23 -27.28
N ASP A 151 -16.55 33.19 -27.76
CA ASP A 151 -17.65 33.27 -28.73
C ASP A 151 -19.04 33.47 -28.08
N GLY A 152 -19.11 33.63 -26.76
CA GLY A 152 -20.37 33.79 -26.02
C GLY A 152 -21.08 32.49 -25.64
N SER A 153 -20.59 31.32 -26.08
CA SER A 153 -21.19 30.03 -25.70
C SER A 153 -20.95 29.68 -24.22
N ARG A 154 -21.94 29.07 -23.56
CA ARG A 154 -21.85 28.64 -22.16
C ARG A 154 -21.22 27.24 -22.06
N TYR A 155 -20.28 27.05 -21.13
CA TYR A 155 -19.60 25.77 -20.89
C TYR A 155 -19.45 25.50 -19.38
N LEU A 156 -19.06 24.27 -19.01
CA LEU A 156 -18.91 23.86 -17.61
C LEU A 156 -17.45 23.89 -17.13
N ALA A 157 -17.22 24.43 -15.92
CA ALA A 157 -15.93 24.48 -15.26
C ALA A 157 -15.96 23.80 -13.88
N ILE A 158 -14.93 23.03 -13.56
CA ILE A 158 -14.78 22.33 -12.29
C ILE A 158 -13.55 22.89 -11.56
N TYR A 159 -13.73 23.36 -10.33
CA TYR A 159 -12.66 23.85 -9.47
C TYR A 159 -12.21 22.73 -8.54
N LEU A 160 -11.00 22.24 -8.75
CA LEU A 160 -10.42 21.12 -8.03
C LEU A 160 -9.41 21.59 -6.98
N ALA A 161 -9.38 20.90 -5.84
CA ALA A 161 -8.47 21.13 -4.73
C ALA A 161 -7.59 19.90 -4.46
N GLY A 162 -6.57 20.07 -3.62
CA GLY A 162 -5.58 19.03 -3.29
C GLY A 162 -6.15 17.66 -2.89
N PRO A 163 -7.24 17.56 -2.09
CA PRO A 163 -7.82 16.27 -1.67
C PRO A 163 -8.28 15.36 -2.82
N ILE A 164 -8.50 15.89 -4.04
CA ILE A 164 -8.91 15.08 -5.20
C ILE A 164 -7.93 13.93 -5.47
N ARG A 165 -6.65 14.07 -5.10
CA ARG A 165 -5.62 13.04 -5.23
C ARG A 165 -6.03 11.72 -4.55
N SER A 166 -6.83 11.79 -3.50
CA SER A 166 -7.28 10.64 -2.71
C SER A 166 -8.37 9.81 -3.39
N ALA A 167 -8.95 10.28 -4.50
CA ALA A 167 -9.97 9.53 -5.23
C ALA A 167 -9.43 8.22 -5.83
N GLY A 168 -8.12 8.10 -6.01
CA GLY A 168 -7.53 7.12 -6.92
C GLY A 168 -7.46 7.72 -8.32
N GLY A 169 -6.39 7.38 -9.04
CA GLY A 169 -6.10 8.11 -10.27
C GLY A 169 -7.09 7.85 -11.41
N THR A 170 -7.74 6.68 -11.46
CA THR A 170 -8.76 6.38 -12.47
C THR A 170 -10.04 7.18 -12.19
N GLU A 171 -10.52 7.19 -10.96
CA GLU A 171 -11.73 7.91 -10.54
C GLU A 171 -11.52 9.44 -10.63
N THR A 172 -10.30 9.89 -10.34
CA THR A 172 -9.87 11.28 -10.58
C THR A 172 -10.01 11.63 -12.07
N ALA A 173 -9.57 10.74 -12.97
CA ALA A 173 -9.66 10.94 -14.42
C ALA A 173 -11.09 10.82 -14.97
N LEU A 174 -11.98 10.08 -14.30
CA LEU A 174 -13.40 10.03 -14.65
C LEU A 174 -14.15 11.31 -14.25
N THR A 175 -13.61 12.14 -13.35
CA THR A 175 -14.29 13.37 -12.92
C THR A 175 -14.57 14.34 -14.09
N PRO A 176 -13.60 14.66 -14.98
CA PRO A 176 -13.89 15.43 -16.20
C PRO A 176 -14.85 14.72 -17.17
N VAL A 177 -14.84 13.38 -17.23
CA VAL A 177 -15.75 12.60 -18.10
C VAL A 177 -17.20 12.71 -17.61
N ILE A 178 -17.42 12.61 -16.29
CA ILE A 178 -18.74 12.81 -15.68
C ILE A 178 -19.24 14.23 -15.94
N ALA A 179 -18.36 15.23 -15.79
CA ALA A 179 -18.72 16.61 -16.05
C ALA A 179 -19.05 16.87 -17.53
N ASP A 180 -18.35 16.21 -18.46
CA ASP A 180 -18.68 16.23 -19.88
C ASP A 180 -20.05 15.59 -20.16
N PHE A 181 -20.37 14.50 -19.49
CA PHE A 181 -21.70 13.90 -19.59
C PHE A 181 -22.79 14.85 -19.04
N VAL A 182 -22.59 15.43 -17.86
CA VAL A 182 -23.52 16.37 -17.22
C VAL A 182 -23.71 17.64 -18.05
N ARG A 183 -22.63 18.20 -18.63
CA ARG A 183 -22.73 19.41 -19.47
C ARG A 183 -23.51 19.16 -20.75
N GLN A 184 -23.41 17.96 -21.35
CA GLN A 184 -24.23 17.58 -22.50
C GLN A 184 -25.72 17.48 -22.13
N LEU A 185 -26.06 16.90 -20.98
CA LEU A 185 -27.44 16.84 -20.49
C LEU A 185 -28.05 18.23 -20.26
N LEU A 186 -27.24 19.17 -19.76
CA LEU A 186 -27.60 20.58 -19.58
C LEU A 186 -27.53 21.41 -20.88
N LYS A 187 -27.22 20.78 -22.02
CA LYS A 187 -27.09 21.43 -23.34
C LYS A 187 -26.07 22.58 -23.36
N LEU A 188 -25.00 22.45 -22.58
CA LEU A 188 -23.87 23.37 -22.58
C LEU A 188 -22.88 23.01 -23.70
N ASP A 189 -22.27 24.04 -24.29
CA ASP A 189 -21.24 23.88 -25.32
C ASP A 189 -19.92 23.39 -24.69
N ARG A 190 -18.98 22.99 -25.55
CA ARG A 190 -17.64 22.56 -25.19
C ARG A 190 -16.79 23.74 -24.71
N TYR A 191 -15.90 23.49 -23.75
CA TYR A 191 -14.83 24.41 -23.41
C TYR A 191 -13.87 24.60 -24.60
N LYS A 192 -13.61 25.85 -24.96
CA LYS A 192 -12.70 26.25 -26.05
C LYS A 192 -11.52 27.02 -25.43
N PRO A 193 -10.42 26.35 -25.04
CA PRO A 193 -9.29 27.01 -24.42
C PRO A 193 -8.57 27.94 -25.40
N THR A 194 -8.04 29.06 -24.91
CA THR A 194 -7.10 29.88 -25.69
C THR A 194 -5.69 29.29 -25.60
N ARG A 195 -4.82 29.67 -26.54
CA ARG A 195 -3.41 29.27 -26.50
C ARG A 195 -2.73 29.67 -25.19
N GLU A 196 -3.04 30.86 -24.68
CA GLU A 196 -2.49 31.38 -23.43
C GLU A 196 -2.92 30.55 -22.21
N GLU A 197 -4.15 30.04 -22.19
CA GLU A 197 -4.65 29.18 -21.11
C GLU A 197 -3.97 27.80 -21.12
N ILE A 198 -3.69 27.25 -22.31
CA ILE A 198 -2.95 25.99 -22.47
C ILE A 198 -1.51 26.17 -21.98
N GLU A 199 -0.81 27.18 -22.48
CA GLU A 199 0.57 27.44 -22.09
C GLU A 199 0.68 27.83 -20.60
N ARG A 200 -0.32 28.51 -20.04
CA ARG A 200 -0.45 28.75 -18.60
C ARG A 200 -0.49 27.44 -17.81
N PHE A 201 -1.28 26.46 -18.27
CA PHE A 201 -1.39 25.17 -17.58
C PHE A 201 -0.06 24.39 -17.62
N ILE A 202 0.62 24.41 -18.77
CA ILE A 202 1.94 23.78 -18.93
C ILE A 202 2.97 24.48 -18.03
N GLU A 203 3.00 25.82 -17.99
CA GLU A 203 3.86 26.59 -17.08
C GLU A 203 3.61 26.20 -15.62
N GLU A 204 2.35 26.16 -15.18
CA GLU A 204 1.99 25.74 -13.83
C GLU A 204 2.49 24.32 -13.50
N LEU A 205 2.37 23.39 -14.45
CA LEU A 205 2.80 22.01 -14.28
C LEU A 205 4.32 21.90 -14.10
N ARG A 206 5.09 22.60 -14.95
CA ARG A 206 6.56 22.61 -14.86
C ARG A 206 7.06 23.35 -13.63
N LEU A 207 6.38 24.43 -13.23
CA LEU A 207 6.65 25.10 -11.96
C LEU A 207 6.36 24.19 -10.76
N TYR A 208 5.27 23.42 -10.81
CA TYR A 208 4.93 22.45 -9.77
C TYR A 208 6.03 21.39 -9.63
N GLU A 209 6.49 20.81 -10.74
CA GLU A 209 7.57 19.82 -10.75
C GLU A 209 8.89 20.36 -10.19
N ARG A 210 9.18 21.64 -10.46
CA ARG A 210 10.42 22.29 -10.04
C ARG A 210 10.42 22.72 -8.59
N GLU A 211 9.33 23.31 -8.11
CA GLU A 211 9.27 24.00 -6.82
C GLU A 211 8.51 23.24 -5.72
N ILE A 212 7.53 22.40 -6.10
CA ILE A 212 6.57 21.81 -5.15
C ILE A 212 6.79 20.30 -5.02
N GLY A 213 6.73 19.56 -6.12
CA GLY A 213 6.91 18.12 -6.10
C GLY A 213 6.61 17.46 -7.44
N ARG A 214 6.94 16.17 -7.54
CA ARG A 214 6.73 15.39 -8.78
C ARG A 214 5.32 14.80 -8.85
N PHE A 215 4.88 14.60 -10.09
CA PHE A 215 3.70 13.84 -10.44
C PHE A 215 3.98 12.33 -10.46
N GLN A 216 2.93 11.50 -10.51
CA GLN A 216 3.08 10.04 -10.64
C GLN A 216 3.58 9.65 -12.03
N TYR A 217 3.22 10.43 -13.04
CA TYR A 217 3.61 10.23 -14.43
C TYR A 217 4.40 11.45 -14.92
N SER A 218 5.52 11.19 -15.59
CA SER A 218 6.27 12.21 -16.32
C SER A 218 5.66 12.30 -17.72
N VAL A 219 4.88 13.35 -17.97
CA VAL A 219 4.14 13.54 -19.22
C VAL A 219 4.80 14.64 -20.04
N SER A 220 4.89 14.46 -21.37
CA SER A 220 5.47 15.46 -22.27
C SER A 220 4.57 16.68 -22.46
N ASP A 221 5.14 17.83 -22.82
CA ASP A 221 4.37 19.03 -23.17
C ASP A 221 3.45 18.81 -24.36
N GLU A 222 3.83 17.94 -25.30
CA GLU A 222 3.03 17.59 -26.48
C GLU A 222 1.77 16.82 -26.08
N GLN A 223 1.88 15.80 -25.23
CA GLN A 223 0.73 15.05 -24.71
C GLN A 223 -0.20 15.95 -23.89
N LEU A 224 0.36 16.84 -23.08
CA LEU A 224 -0.43 17.81 -22.29
C LEU A 224 -1.17 18.79 -23.20
N ARG A 225 -0.51 19.33 -24.22
CA ARG A 225 -1.14 20.25 -25.19
C ARG A 225 -2.29 19.57 -25.92
N LEU A 226 -2.07 18.37 -26.45
CA LEU A 226 -3.12 17.58 -27.11
C LEU A 226 -4.32 17.37 -26.17
N ALA A 227 -4.06 17.00 -24.90
CA ALA A 227 -5.12 16.81 -23.93
C ALA A 227 -5.89 18.09 -23.61
N LEU A 228 -5.19 19.20 -23.36
CA LEU A 228 -5.81 20.48 -23.02
C LEU A 228 -6.65 21.03 -24.18
N GLU A 229 -6.20 20.87 -25.42
CA GLU A 229 -6.97 21.25 -26.62
C GLU A 229 -8.25 20.43 -26.74
N HIS A 230 -8.20 19.14 -26.39
CA HIS A 230 -9.31 18.20 -26.57
C HIS A 230 -10.31 18.13 -25.41
N LEU A 231 -9.94 18.59 -24.21
CA LEU A 231 -10.80 18.53 -23.04
C LEU A 231 -12.09 19.34 -23.21
N PRO A 232 -13.28 18.73 -23.03
CA PRO A 232 -14.54 19.39 -23.31
C PRO A 232 -15.08 20.26 -22.18
N VAL A 233 -14.45 20.20 -21.00
CA VAL A 233 -14.78 20.96 -19.79
C VAL A 233 -13.53 21.66 -19.28
N GLU A 234 -13.69 22.82 -18.63
CA GLU A 234 -12.55 23.50 -18.01
C GLU A 234 -12.18 22.83 -16.69
N VAL A 235 -11.01 22.20 -16.66
CA VAL A 235 -10.41 21.64 -15.45
C VAL A 235 -9.55 22.72 -14.79
N THR A 236 -10.11 23.42 -13.79
CA THR A 236 -9.46 24.51 -13.05
C THR A 236 -9.40 24.20 -11.55
N GLY A 237 -8.99 25.14 -10.71
CA GLY A 237 -8.83 24.86 -9.28
C GLY A 237 -8.50 26.05 -8.40
N THR A 238 -8.63 25.83 -7.10
CA THR A 238 -8.21 26.78 -6.07
C THR A 238 -6.68 26.84 -5.99
N PRO A 239 -6.08 28.00 -5.64
CA PRO A 239 -4.64 28.08 -5.46
C PRO A 239 -4.19 27.14 -4.34
N SER A 240 -3.35 26.16 -4.67
CA SER A 240 -2.90 25.15 -3.70
C SER A 240 -1.64 25.57 -2.96
N ASP A 241 -0.73 26.25 -3.67
CA ASP A 241 0.60 26.55 -3.19
C ASP A 241 0.91 28.05 -3.39
N PRO A 242 1.75 28.66 -2.53
CA PRO A 242 2.11 30.08 -2.65
C PRO A 242 3.17 30.32 -3.74
N VAL A 243 3.09 29.61 -4.86
CA VAL A 243 3.98 29.75 -6.04
C VAL A 243 3.21 30.49 -7.11
N GLU A 244 3.76 31.59 -7.60
CA GLU A 244 3.15 32.40 -8.65
C GLU A 244 3.70 32.04 -10.03
N VAL A 245 2.86 32.16 -11.06
CA VAL A 245 3.30 32.08 -12.46
C VAL A 245 3.93 33.39 -12.92
N SER A 246 4.77 33.28 -13.94
CA SER A 246 5.59 34.36 -14.46
C SER A 246 5.00 34.97 -15.74
N SER A 247 4.71 34.15 -16.75
CA SER A 247 4.38 34.64 -18.10
C SER A 247 2.89 34.90 -18.29
N TYR A 248 2.02 33.96 -17.90
CA TYR A 248 0.60 34.03 -18.25
C TYR A 248 -0.29 34.49 -17.08
N ARG A 249 -0.10 35.73 -16.62
CA ARG A 249 -0.83 36.30 -15.45
C ARG A 249 -2.15 36.97 -15.85
N ASN A 250 -3.11 37.01 -14.92
CA ASN A 250 -4.39 37.74 -15.02
C ASN A 250 -5.25 37.34 -16.23
N LEU A 251 -5.26 36.06 -16.60
CA LEU A 251 -6.11 35.58 -17.68
C LEU A 251 -7.60 35.72 -17.29
N PRO A 252 -8.49 36.18 -18.21
CA PRO A 252 -9.87 36.56 -17.86
C PRO A 252 -10.67 35.47 -17.14
N ARG A 253 -10.40 34.20 -17.48
CA ARG A 253 -11.10 33.03 -16.93
C ARG A 253 -10.34 32.34 -15.79
N ILE A 254 -9.17 32.83 -15.39
CA ILE A 254 -8.37 32.20 -14.31
C ILE A 254 -8.19 33.23 -13.19
N GLU A 255 -8.88 33.02 -12.06
CA GLU A 255 -9.03 33.98 -10.97
C GLU A 255 -7.80 34.07 -10.05
N THR A 256 -6.73 33.31 -10.35
CA THR A 256 -5.51 33.27 -9.55
C THR A 256 -4.27 33.28 -10.43
N ASN A 257 -3.19 33.88 -9.92
CA ASN A 257 -1.85 33.80 -10.51
C ASN A 257 -0.98 32.74 -9.84
N ARG A 258 -1.56 31.90 -8.97
CA ARG A 258 -0.84 30.83 -8.28
C ARG A 258 -1.10 29.48 -8.92
N VAL A 259 -0.21 28.53 -8.63
CA VAL A 259 -0.31 27.15 -9.11
C VAL A 259 -1.55 26.44 -8.55
N ARG A 260 -2.28 25.75 -9.43
CA ARG A 260 -3.54 25.04 -9.12
C ARG A 260 -3.31 23.52 -9.08
N GLY A 261 -2.62 23.03 -8.04
CA GLY A 261 -2.17 21.65 -7.94
C GLY A 261 -3.26 20.58 -8.07
N GLY A 262 -4.51 20.86 -7.67
CA GLY A 262 -5.65 19.95 -7.88
C GLY A 262 -5.91 19.69 -9.36
N ALA A 263 -6.05 20.75 -10.16
CA ALA A 263 -6.27 20.66 -11.60
C ALA A 263 -5.13 19.95 -12.33
N LEU A 264 -3.88 20.31 -11.99
CA LEU A 264 -2.68 19.70 -12.57
C LEU A 264 -2.66 18.19 -12.39
N ARG A 265 -3.02 17.70 -11.20
CA ARG A 265 -3.07 16.25 -10.91
C ARG A 265 -4.13 15.53 -11.73
N VAL A 266 -5.31 16.13 -11.88
CA VAL A 266 -6.41 15.51 -12.63
C VAL A 266 -6.06 15.34 -14.11
N VAL A 267 -5.42 16.34 -14.71
CA VAL A 267 -4.99 16.25 -16.12
C VAL A 267 -3.78 15.34 -16.26
N ASN A 268 -2.71 15.56 -15.48
CA ASN A 268 -1.44 14.85 -15.63
C ASN A 268 -1.49 13.39 -15.14
N ASP A 269 -1.81 13.18 -13.85
CA ASP A 269 -1.83 11.83 -13.24
C ASP A 269 -3.10 11.04 -13.58
N GLY A 270 -4.16 11.75 -13.95
CA GLY A 270 -5.47 11.20 -14.31
C GLY A 270 -5.61 11.00 -15.81
N ILE A 271 -6.08 12.02 -16.53
CA ILE A 271 -6.46 11.92 -17.95
C ILE A 271 -5.31 11.39 -18.81
N VAL A 272 -4.14 12.02 -18.74
CA VAL A 272 -3.01 11.66 -19.61
C VAL A 272 -2.32 10.39 -19.08
N GLY A 273 -1.90 10.38 -17.81
CA GLY A 273 -1.20 9.24 -17.21
C GLY A 273 -2.02 7.93 -17.12
N ARG A 274 -3.36 7.99 -17.32
CA ARG A 274 -4.24 6.82 -17.31
C ARG A 274 -5.16 6.75 -18.53
N ALA A 275 -4.76 7.37 -19.64
CA ALA A 275 -5.54 7.40 -20.88
C ALA A 275 -6.09 6.02 -21.27
N ALA A 276 -5.30 4.94 -21.16
CA ALA A 276 -5.74 3.58 -21.47
C ALA A 276 -6.87 3.05 -20.56
N LYS A 277 -6.86 3.37 -19.26
CA LYS A 277 -7.93 2.95 -18.33
C LYS A 277 -9.19 3.79 -18.53
N VAL A 278 -9.03 5.10 -18.74
CA VAL A 278 -10.14 6.02 -19.00
C VAL A 278 -10.86 5.65 -20.29
N LEU A 279 -10.10 5.41 -21.37
CA LEU A 279 -10.64 5.00 -22.67
C LEU A 279 -11.47 3.71 -22.55
N ALA A 280 -10.98 2.71 -21.81
CA ALA A 280 -11.72 1.47 -21.61
C ALA A 280 -13.07 1.67 -20.91
N VAL A 281 -13.16 2.61 -19.95
CA VAL A 281 -14.42 2.93 -19.26
C VAL A 281 -15.36 3.73 -20.16
N VAL A 282 -14.83 4.72 -20.89
CA VAL A 282 -15.58 5.52 -21.85
C VAL A 282 -16.20 4.64 -22.95
N GLU A 283 -15.45 3.68 -23.48
CA GLU A 283 -15.93 2.73 -24.50
C GLU A 283 -17.00 1.79 -23.94
N ASP A 284 -16.86 1.27 -22.71
CA ASP A 284 -17.87 0.43 -22.05
C ASP A 284 -19.19 1.17 -21.74
N LEU A 285 -19.08 2.47 -21.43
CA LEU A 285 -20.22 3.35 -21.19
C LEU A 285 -20.83 3.91 -22.48
N GLY A 286 -20.17 3.76 -23.63
CA GLY A 286 -20.63 4.31 -24.92
C GLY A 286 -20.58 5.84 -25.01
N ILE A 287 -19.69 6.48 -24.26
CA ILE A 287 -19.52 7.95 -24.25
C ILE A 287 -18.67 8.35 -25.47
N ARG A 288 -19.20 9.25 -26.32
CA ARG A 288 -18.53 9.74 -27.54
C ARG A 288 -17.68 10.98 -27.26
N GLY A 289 -16.70 11.27 -28.11
CA GLY A 289 -15.90 12.51 -28.07
C GLY A 289 -14.59 12.41 -27.27
N TRP A 290 -14.19 11.19 -26.90
CA TRP A 290 -13.00 10.87 -26.13
C TRP A 290 -12.04 9.93 -26.89
N GLU A 291 -12.27 9.73 -28.19
CA GLU A 291 -11.49 8.84 -29.06
C GLU A 291 -10.03 9.29 -29.20
N TRP A 292 -9.76 10.59 -29.04
CA TRP A 292 -8.43 11.22 -29.05
C TRP A 292 -7.48 10.67 -27.97
N LEU A 293 -7.99 10.03 -26.90
CA LEU A 293 -7.15 9.33 -25.92
C LEU A 293 -6.31 8.20 -26.54
N LYS A 294 -6.71 7.68 -27.72
CA LYS A 294 -5.93 6.70 -28.48
C LYS A 294 -4.59 7.27 -28.95
N GLU A 295 -4.57 8.53 -29.37
CA GLU A 295 -3.37 9.22 -29.87
C GLU A 295 -2.34 9.44 -28.74
N ILE A 296 -2.80 9.79 -27.53
CA ILE A 296 -1.92 9.90 -26.35
C ILE A 296 -1.17 8.60 -26.06
N LYS A 297 -1.88 7.47 -26.20
CA LYS A 297 -1.33 6.13 -25.93
C LYS A 297 -0.28 5.73 -26.97
N GLU A 298 -0.43 6.15 -28.22
CA GLU A 298 0.56 5.88 -29.28
C GLU A 298 1.87 6.63 -29.03
N ILE A 299 1.80 7.87 -28.54
CA ILE A 299 2.98 8.66 -28.16
C ILE A 299 3.75 7.99 -27.01
N GLU A 300 3.05 7.38 -26.04
CA GLU A 300 3.67 6.72 -24.87
C GLU A 300 4.52 5.49 -25.25
N LYS A 301 4.07 4.66 -26.20
CA LYS A 301 4.80 3.45 -26.64
C LYS A 301 6.16 3.72 -27.27
N SER A 302 6.41 4.95 -27.75
CA SER A 302 7.65 5.33 -28.43
C SER A 302 8.84 5.56 -27.48
N LYS A 303 8.64 5.61 -26.16
CA LYS A 303 9.67 5.90 -25.14
C LYS A 303 9.59 4.93 -23.95
N GLU A 304 9.97 3.67 -24.15
CA GLU A 304 10.08 2.71 -23.04
C GLU A 304 11.42 2.84 -22.32
N THR A 305 11.46 3.65 -21.26
CA THR A 305 12.39 3.42 -20.14
C THR A 305 11.60 2.83 -18.98
N PRO A 306 12.05 1.74 -18.32
CA PRO A 306 11.32 1.16 -17.20
C PRO A 306 11.33 2.10 -15.98
N GLY A 307 10.24 2.84 -15.77
CA GLY A 307 10.10 3.83 -14.69
C GLY A 307 10.32 3.28 -13.27
N PHE A 308 10.37 1.95 -13.06
CA PHE A 308 10.65 1.39 -11.74
C PHE A 308 12.11 1.57 -11.30
N MET A 309 13.07 1.74 -12.22
CA MET A 309 14.51 1.89 -11.91
C MET A 309 15.00 3.34 -11.79
N GLU A 310 14.20 4.32 -12.22
CA GLU A 310 14.62 5.74 -12.29
C GLU A 310 14.90 6.37 -10.91
N GLU A 311 14.39 5.78 -9.82
CA GLU A 311 14.61 6.29 -8.46
C GLU A 311 14.95 5.16 -7.48
N VAL A 312 16.23 5.06 -7.12
CA VAL A 312 16.72 4.10 -6.13
C VAL A 312 17.27 4.87 -4.93
N PRO A 313 16.46 5.05 -3.87
CA PRO A 313 16.95 5.63 -2.62
C PRO A 313 18.06 4.76 -2.03
N ALA A 314 19.04 5.39 -1.38
CA ALA A 314 20.06 4.61 -0.70
C ALA A 314 19.44 3.75 0.43
N GLY A 315 19.98 2.53 0.60
CA GLY A 315 19.44 1.47 1.46
C GLY A 315 18.28 0.67 0.85
N ARG A 316 17.91 0.90 -0.42
CA ARG A 316 16.85 0.15 -1.12
C ARG A 316 17.47 -0.66 -2.26
N PRO A 317 17.91 -1.90 -2.01
CA PRO A 317 18.61 -2.65 -3.03
C PRO A 317 17.71 -2.96 -4.23
N ILE A 318 18.32 -2.85 -5.42
CA ILE A 318 17.81 -3.49 -6.63
C ILE A 318 18.16 -4.96 -6.51
N LEU A 319 17.17 -5.83 -6.68
CA LEU A 319 17.36 -7.27 -6.58
C LEU A 319 17.52 -7.89 -7.96
N CYS A 320 16.82 -7.37 -8.96
CA CYS A 320 16.92 -7.83 -10.34
C CYS A 320 16.60 -6.71 -11.32
N PHE A 321 17.39 -6.61 -12.39
CA PHE A 321 17.05 -5.78 -13.54
C PHE A 321 15.93 -6.38 -14.40
N PRO A 322 15.22 -5.56 -15.20
CA PRO A 322 14.07 -6.01 -15.96
C PRO A 322 14.41 -7.18 -16.86
N SER A 323 13.57 -8.22 -16.83
CA SER A 323 13.70 -9.43 -17.66
C SER A 323 15.08 -10.09 -17.68
N ARG A 324 15.93 -9.86 -16.65
CA ARG A 324 17.32 -10.36 -16.63
C ARG A 324 17.39 -11.80 -16.12
N LYS A 325 18.13 -12.65 -16.86
CA LYS A 325 18.37 -14.06 -16.48
C LYS A 325 19.08 -14.15 -15.11
N GLY A 326 18.72 -15.15 -14.33
CA GLY A 326 19.16 -15.30 -12.93
C GLY A 326 18.36 -14.46 -11.92
N GLY A 327 17.42 -13.66 -12.42
CA GLY A 327 16.43 -12.91 -11.64
C GLY A 327 15.39 -13.79 -10.95
N PHE A 328 14.30 -13.17 -10.52
CA PHE A 328 13.13 -13.91 -10.05
C PHE A 328 12.42 -14.56 -11.23
N ARG A 329 12.29 -15.90 -11.22
CA ARG A 329 11.49 -16.61 -12.22
C ARG A 329 10.02 -16.39 -11.94
N LEU A 330 9.26 -16.00 -12.96
CA LEU A 330 7.80 -15.90 -12.84
C LEU A 330 7.18 -17.29 -12.65
N ARG A 331 6.43 -17.46 -11.56
CA ARG A 331 5.55 -18.62 -11.34
C ARG A 331 4.12 -18.11 -11.16
N TYR A 332 3.21 -18.60 -12.00
CA TYR A 332 1.79 -18.27 -11.87
C TYR A 332 1.16 -19.10 -10.78
N GLY A 333 0.45 -18.45 -9.87
CA GLY A 333 -0.30 -19.13 -8.83
C GLY A 333 -0.56 -18.23 -7.65
N ARG A 334 -1.27 -18.78 -6.68
CA ARG A 334 -1.64 -18.08 -5.46
C ARG A 334 -1.52 -19.03 -4.28
N SER A 335 -0.84 -18.58 -3.24
CA SER A 335 -0.93 -19.18 -1.90
C SER A 335 -1.93 -18.44 -1.02
N ARG A 336 -2.34 -19.07 0.09
CA ARG A 336 -3.31 -18.55 1.06
C ARG A 336 -2.99 -17.17 1.62
N ASN A 337 -1.72 -16.76 1.62
CA ASN A 337 -1.21 -15.46 2.07
C ASN A 337 -0.77 -14.51 0.92
N THR A 338 -1.18 -14.76 -0.33
CA THR A 338 -0.81 -13.96 -1.52
C THR A 338 -2.02 -13.55 -2.36
N GLY A 339 -1.81 -12.70 -3.37
CA GLY A 339 -2.85 -12.04 -4.16
C GLY A 339 -3.16 -10.63 -3.65
N LEU A 340 -4.09 -9.90 -4.29
CA LEU A 340 -4.37 -8.49 -3.96
C LEU A 340 -3.07 -7.64 -3.95
N ALA A 341 -2.20 -7.86 -4.94
CA ALA A 341 -0.83 -7.36 -5.07
C ALA A 341 0.26 -8.03 -4.21
N ALA A 342 -0.05 -8.83 -3.20
CA ALA A 342 0.98 -9.56 -2.44
C ALA A 342 1.63 -10.67 -3.28
N VAL A 343 2.96 -10.70 -3.30
CA VAL A 343 3.77 -11.67 -4.05
C VAL A 343 4.42 -12.70 -3.13
N GLY A 344 4.48 -13.96 -3.57
CA GLY A 344 5.12 -15.03 -2.82
C GLY A 344 6.61 -15.14 -3.14
N ILE A 345 7.45 -15.22 -2.11
CA ILE A 345 8.90 -15.45 -2.24
C ILE A 345 9.32 -16.57 -1.29
N HIS A 346 10.28 -17.38 -1.71
CA HIS A 346 10.80 -18.44 -0.87
C HIS A 346 11.48 -17.88 0.40
N PRO A 347 11.19 -18.42 1.61
CA PRO A 347 11.84 -17.97 2.85
C PRO A 347 13.37 -17.97 2.80
N LEU A 348 13.97 -19.00 2.18
CA LEU A 348 15.42 -19.06 1.97
C LEU A 348 15.93 -17.93 1.06
N THR A 349 15.16 -17.50 0.05
CA THR A 349 15.53 -16.32 -0.76
C THR A 349 15.58 -15.06 0.09
N MET A 350 14.62 -14.85 0.99
CA MET A 350 14.63 -13.69 1.90
C MET A 350 15.91 -13.66 2.76
N ILE A 351 16.34 -14.83 3.23
CA ILE A 351 17.55 -14.99 4.04
C ILE A 351 18.82 -14.80 3.21
N THR A 352 18.90 -15.43 2.03
CA THR A 352 20.05 -15.32 1.11
C THR A 352 20.27 -13.90 0.63
N LEU A 353 19.19 -13.12 0.49
CA LEU A 353 19.21 -11.67 0.23
C LEU A 353 19.54 -10.83 1.48
N GLN A 354 20.32 -11.39 2.41
CA GLN A 354 20.81 -10.74 3.63
C GLN A 354 19.71 -10.09 4.47
N ASN A 355 18.52 -10.72 4.52
CA ASN A 355 17.38 -10.24 5.31
C ASN A 355 16.89 -8.83 4.91
N PHE A 356 17.14 -8.38 3.67
CA PHE A 356 16.54 -7.15 3.14
C PHE A 356 15.05 -7.30 2.84
N LEU A 357 14.61 -8.52 2.55
CA LEU A 357 13.20 -8.86 2.46
C LEU A 357 12.75 -9.45 3.79
N ALA A 358 11.59 -9.00 4.26
CA ALA A 358 10.85 -9.57 5.36
C ALA A 358 9.38 -9.69 4.96
N GLY A 359 8.62 -10.50 5.70
CA GLY A 359 7.16 -10.54 5.53
C GLY A 359 6.56 -9.14 5.68
N GLY A 360 5.95 -8.63 4.62
CA GLY A 360 5.37 -7.28 4.54
C GLY A 360 6.26 -6.21 3.93
N THR A 361 7.53 -6.51 3.60
CA THR A 361 8.38 -5.57 2.87
C THR A 361 7.77 -5.31 1.48
N GLN A 362 7.56 -4.05 1.11
CA GLN A 362 7.12 -3.69 -0.23
C GLN A 362 8.23 -3.98 -1.24
N LEU A 363 7.89 -4.69 -2.30
CA LEU A 363 8.70 -4.92 -3.48
C LEU A 363 8.10 -4.13 -4.64
N LYS A 364 8.91 -3.31 -5.31
CA LYS A 364 8.51 -2.71 -6.59
C LYS A 364 8.92 -3.66 -7.70
N ILE A 365 7.97 -4.03 -8.55
CA ILE A 365 8.14 -5.04 -9.61
C ILE A 365 7.95 -4.41 -10.98
N GLU A 366 8.50 -5.05 -12.00
CA GLU A 366 8.37 -4.65 -13.40
C GLU A 366 6.94 -4.82 -13.94
N THR A 367 6.31 -5.95 -13.61
CA THR A 367 4.98 -6.37 -14.07
C THR A 367 4.42 -7.42 -13.09
N PRO A 368 3.09 -7.61 -12.93
CA PRO A 368 1.98 -6.90 -13.58
C PRO A 368 1.63 -5.55 -12.97
N GLY A 369 1.89 -5.35 -11.67
CA GLY A 369 1.60 -4.13 -10.92
C GLY A 369 2.84 -3.26 -10.67
N LYS A 370 2.66 -2.10 -10.02
CA LYS A 370 3.78 -1.20 -9.64
C LYS A 370 4.53 -1.71 -8.40
N SER A 371 3.83 -2.38 -7.50
CA SER A 371 4.35 -2.87 -6.22
C SER A 371 3.49 -4.00 -5.67
N GLY A 372 4.09 -4.76 -4.75
CA GLY A 372 3.47 -5.84 -3.99
C GLY A 372 4.21 -6.05 -2.68
N ILE A 373 3.56 -6.46 -1.59
CA ILE A 373 4.29 -6.90 -0.40
C ILE A 373 4.86 -8.30 -0.61
N VAL A 374 5.98 -8.59 0.05
CA VAL A 374 6.58 -9.93 0.07
C VAL A 374 5.93 -10.78 1.15
N MET A 375 5.49 -11.99 0.78
CA MET A 375 4.94 -13.01 1.68
C MET A 375 5.68 -14.35 1.51
N PRO A 376 5.89 -15.12 2.59
CA PRO A 376 6.62 -16.38 2.50
C PRO A 376 5.80 -17.50 1.86
N VAL A 377 6.40 -18.20 0.91
CA VAL A 377 5.87 -19.41 0.26
C VAL A 377 7.02 -20.40 0.06
N ASP A 378 7.03 -21.51 0.79
CA ASP A 378 8.15 -22.46 0.86
C ASP A 378 8.08 -23.61 -0.16
N TYR A 379 6.98 -23.71 -0.90
CA TYR A 379 6.80 -24.74 -1.94
C TYR A 379 7.30 -24.33 -3.32
N ILE A 380 7.72 -23.08 -3.49
CA ILE A 380 8.31 -22.58 -4.74
C ILE A 380 9.82 -22.78 -4.77
N GLU A 381 10.47 -22.59 -5.91
CA GLU A 381 11.90 -22.94 -6.05
C GLU A 381 12.81 -21.96 -5.26
N PRO A 382 13.74 -22.48 -4.41
CA PRO A 382 14.69 -21.68 -3.64
C PRO A 382 15.82 -21.12 -4.53
N PRO A 383 16.68 -20.23 -4.00
CA PRO A 383 17.77 -19.65 -4.78
C PRO A 383 18.90 -20.67 -5.03
N ILE A 384 19.75 -20.38 -6.01
CA ILE A 384 20.97 -21.14 -6.33
C ILE A 384 22.16 -20.19 -6.24
N VAL A 385 23.19 -20.62 -5.52
CA VAL A 385 24.36 -19.78 -5.18
C VAL A 385 25.67 -20.47 -5.53
N LYS A 386 26.66 -19.65 -5.83
CA LYS A 386 28.08 -20.00 -5.91
C LYS A 386 28.76 -19.64 -4.60
N LEU A 387 29.46 -20.60 -4.02
CA LEU A 387 30.29 -20.44 -2.83
C LEU A 387 31.70 -20.00 -3.23
N ARG A 388 32.46 -19.47 -2.27
CA ARG A 388 33.85 -19.00 -2.46
C ARG A 388 34.85 -20.08 -2.89
N ASP A 389 34.54 -21.36 -2.64
CA ASP A 389 35.31 -22.50 -3.15
C ASP A 389 35.00 -22.81 -4.63
N GLY A 390 34.10 -22.04 -5.25
CA GLY A 390 33.62 -22.18 -6.62
C GLY A 390 32.49 -23.20 -6.78
N SER A 391 32.08 -23.91 -5.72
CA SER A 391 30.97 -24.85 -5.74
C SER A 391 29.64 -24.14 -5.98
N VAL A 392 28.76 -24.74 -6.77
CA VAL A 392 27.38 -24.27 -6.97
C VAL A 392 26.43 -25.18 -6.21
N ILE A 393 25.59 -24.60 -5.37
CA ILE A 393 24.63 -25.34 -4.55
C ILE A 393 23.23 -24.73 -4.64
N ARG A 394 22.22 -25.60 -4.59
CA ARG A 394 20.83 -25.19 -4.32
C ARG A 394 20.70 -24.91 -2.83
N VAL A 395 20.14 -23.76 -2.48
CA VAL A 395 19.99 -23.37 -1.07
C VAL A 395 18.89 -24.22 -0.42
N SER A 396 19.19 -24.79 0.74
CA SER A 396 18.27 -25.59 1.56
C SER A 396 18.37 -25.14 3.02
N TYR A 397 17.42 -25.57 3.85
CA TYR A 397 17.46 -25.28 5.28
C TYR A 397 18.71 -25.88 5.97
N GLU A 398 19.24 -26.98 5.45
CA GLU A 398 20.43 -27.67 5.96
C GLU A 398 21.73 -26.89 5.70
N ASN A 399 21.83 -26.18 4.58
CA ASN A 399 23.06 -25.50 4.16
C ASN A 399 23.00 -23.97 4.30
N ILE A 400 21.91 -23.40 4.82
CA ILE A 400 21.70 -21.95 4.84
C ILE A 400 22.78 -21.19 5.63
N ASP A 401 23.32 -21.77 6.71
CA ASP A 401 24.36 -21.13 7.50
C ASP A 401 25.72 -21.14 6.78
N LEU A 402 26.00 -22.16 5.98
CA LEU A 402 27.14 -22.18 5.06
C LEU A 402 26.97 -21.10 3.99
N VAL A 403 25.79 -21.00 3.39
CA VAL A 403 25.46 -19.99 2.37
C VAL A 403 25.64 -18.57 2.93
N ARG A 404 25.18 -18.29 4.15
CA ARG A 404 25.35 -16.96 4.77
C ARG A 404 26.82 -16.54 4.90
N ARG A 405 27.73 -17.48 5.15
CA ARG A 405 29.15 -17.22 5.36
C ARG A 405 29.95 -17.20 4.05
N GLU A 406 29.70 -18.19 3.19
CA GLU A 406 30.54 -18.50 2.03
C GLU A 406 29.92 -18.11 0.68
N CYS A 407 28.70 -17.54 0.63
CA CYS A 407 28.11 -17.10 -0.64
C CYS A 407 28.93 -15.97 -1.29
N GLU A 408 29.50 -16.30 -2.45
CA GLU A 408 30.22 -15.39 -3.34
C GLU A 408 29.24 -14.72 -4.32
N LYS A 409 28.45 -15.52 -5.04
CA LYS A 409 27.51 -15.03 -6.06
C LYS A 409 26.15 -15.73 -5.97
N ILE A 410 25.06 -15.00 -6.11
CA ILE A 410 23.70 -15.53 -6.26
C ILE A 410 23.42 -15.63 -7.75
N LEU A 411 23.38 -16.86 -8.26
CA LEU A 411 23.22 -17.15 -9.69
C LEU A 411 21.74 -17.09 -10.10
N PHE A 412 20.86 -17.55 -9.22
CA PHE A 412 19.41 -17.54 -9.39
C PHE A 412 18.73 -17.12 -8.08
N LEU A 413 17.81 -16.17 -8.14
CA LEU A 413 17.08 -15.66 -6.96
C LEU A 413 15.99 -16.60 -6.44
N GLY A 414 15.52 -17.55 -7.26
CA GLY A 414 14.34 -18.35 -6.95
C GLY A 414 13.09 -17.82 -7.65
N ASP A 415 11.95 -18.39 -7.27
CA ASP A 415 10.66 -18.04 -7.83
C ASP A 415 10.08 -16.76 -7.21
N ILE A 416 9.32 -16.02 -8.00
CA ILE A 416 8.33 -15.06 -7.54
C ILE A 416 6.93 -15.55 -7.94
N LEU A 417 6.09 -15.78 -6.94
CA LEU A 417 4.71 -16.23 -7.13
C LEU A 417 3.80 -15.03 -7.34
N ILE A 418 3.12 -14.97 -8.49
CA ILE A 418 2.19 -13.91 -8.84
C ILE A 418 0.86 -14.51 -9.30
N SER A 419 -0.26 -13.99 -8.78
CA SER A 419 -1.60 -14.50 -9.08
C SER A 419 -2.07 -14.06 -10.48
N PHE A 420 -2.96 -14.86 -11.10
CA PHE A 420 -3.62 -14.45 -12.34
C PHE A 420 -4.46 -13.19 -12.14
N GLY A 421 -5.13 -13.07 -10.99
CA GLY A 421 -5.92 -11.89 -10.63
C GLY A 421 -5.14 -10.58 -10.68
N ASP A 422 -3.86 -10.58 -10.30
CA ASP A 422 -3.01 -9.39 -10.36
C ASP A 422 -2.70 -8.97 -11.82
N PHE A 423 -2.56 -9.93 -12.75
CA PHE A 423 -2.45 -9.64 -14.19
C PHE A 423 -3.76 -9.11 -14.77
N LEU A 424 -4.88 -9.71 -14.36
CA LEU A 424 -6.23 -9.34 -14.80
C LEU A 424 -6.57 -7.89 -14.43
N TYR A 425 -6.33 -7.51 -13.17
CA TYR A 425 -6.60 -6.16 -12.68
C TYR A 425 -5.73 -5.08 -13.32
N ASN A 426 -4.46 -5.39 -13.56
CA ASN A 426 -3.56 -4.46 -14.23
C ASN A 426 -3.74 -4.45 -15.76
N ASN A 427 -4.61 -5.31 -16.32
CA ASN A 427 -4.85 -5.48 -17.75
C ASN A 427 -3.54 -5.69 -18.52
N LYS A 428 -2.68 -6.57 -18.01
CA LYS A 428 -1.38 -6.91 -18.61
C LYS A 428 -1.49 -8.18 -19.45
N THR A 429 -0.64 -8.27 -20.46
CA THR A 429 -0.42 -9.51 -21.22
C THR A 429 0.26 -10.53 -20.32
N LEU A 430 -0.16 -11.78 -20.44
CA LEU A 430 0.49 -12.88 -19.74
C LEU A 430 1.84 -13.16 -20.40
N LEU A 431 2.88 -13.23 -19.60
CA LEU A 431 4.20 -13.70 -20.02
C LEU A 431 4.24 -15.24 -20.08
N PRO A 432 5.07 -15.85 -20.92
CA PRO A 432 5.24 -17.30 -20.97
C PRO A 432 5.52 -17.92 -19.59
N SER A 433 4.75 -18.94 -19.21
CA SER A 433 4.94 -19.62 -17.93
C SER A 433 6.22 -20.46 -17.92
N GLY A 434 6.95 -20.44 -16.80
CA GLY A 434 7.95 -21.47 -16.52
C GLY A 434 7.33 -22.86 -16.38
N TYR A 435 8.11 -23.89 -16.70
CA TYR A 435 7.71 -25.27 -16.47
C TYR A 435 7.91 -25.65 -15.00
N THR A 436 6.80 -25.84 -14.28
CA THR A 436 6.72 -26.07 -12.83
C THR A 436 5.92 -27.33 -12.49
N GLU A 437 5.94 -27.76 -11.23
CA GLU A 437 5.32 -29.02 -10.80
C GLU A 437 3.82 -29.07 -11.10
N GLU A 438 3.09 -27.98 -10.86
CA GLU A 438 1.67 -27.85 -11.17
C GLU A 438 1.38 -27.94 -12.67
N PHE A 439 2.24 -27.37 -13.52
CA PHE A 439 2.10 -27.46 -14.97
C PHE A 439 2.42 -28.89 -15.46
N TRP A 440 3.47 -29.52 -14.92
CA TRP A 440 3.80 -30.92 -15.24
C TRP A 440 2.67 -31.88 -14.84
N CYS A 441 2.04 -31.66 -13.69
CA CYS A 441 0.88 -32.43 -13.23
C CYS A 441 -0.30 -32.34 -14.21
N GLU A 442 -0.57 -31.17 -14.76
CA GLU A 442 -1.63 -30.96 -15.75
C GLU A 442 -1.28 -31.55 -17.12
N ASP A 443 -0.01 -31.53 -17.55
CA ASP A 443 0.45 -32.25 -18.75
C ASP A 443 0.29 -33.77 -18.57
N LEU A 444 0.62 -34.32 -17.39
CA LEU A 444 0.43 -35.73 -17.08
C LEU A 444 -1.05 -36.14 -17.10
N LYS A 445 -1.92 -35.35 -16.45
CA LYS A 445 -3.39 -35.56 -16.46
C LYS A 445 -3.94 -35.56 -17.87
N LYS A 446 -3.49 -34.63 -18.72
CA LYS A 446 -3.91 -34.54 -20.12
C LYS A 446 -3.53 -35.78 -20.92
N ILE A 447 -2.29 -36.26 -20.78
CA ILE A 447 -1.81 -37.46 -21.49
C ILE A 447 -2.61 -38.69 -21.08
N ILE A 448 -2.84 -38.88 -19.78
CA ILE A 448 -3.66 -40.00 -19.29
C ILE A 448 -5.09 -39.92 -19.84
N LEU A 449 -5.65 -38.73 -19.95
CA LEU A 449 -6.98 -38.53 -20.52
C LEU A 449 -7.03 -38.84 -22.02
N GLU A 450 -6.07 -38.33 -22.81
CA GLU A 450 -6.08 -38.43 -24.28
C GLU A 450 -5.59 -39.79 -24.80
N ASP A 451 -4.48 -40.30 -24.26
CA ASP A 451 -3.83 -41.51 -24.78
C ASP A 451 -4.33 -42.79 -24.11
N PHE A 452 -4.91 -42.67 -22.90
CA PHE A 452 -5.36 -43.80 -22.08
C PHE A 452 -6.85 -43.73 -21.70
N ASN A 453 -7.64 -42.80 -22.26
CA ASN A 453 -9.06 -42.59 -21.95
C ASN A 453 -9.35 -42.39 -20.44
N GLY A 454 -8.40 -41.84 -19.70
CA GLY A 454 -8.50 -41.65 -18.24
C GLY A 454 -8.18 -42.89 -17.39
N ASP A 455 -7.77 -44.00 -18.01
CA ASP A 455 -7.40 -45.23 -17.30
C ASP A 455 -6.01 -45.12 -16.67
N LEU A 456 -6.01 -44.83 -15.36
CA LEU A 456 -4.81 -44.73 -14.53
C LEU A 456 -4.03 -46.05 -14.43
N GLU A 457 -4.71 -47.19 -14.41
CA GLU A 457 -4.04 -48.49 -14.26
C GLU A 457 -3.26 -48.84 -15.53
N LYS A 458 -3.87 -48.60 -16.70
CA LYS A 458 -3.21 -48.82 -18.00
C LYS A 458 -2.02 -47.88 -18.20
N ALA A 459 -2.15 -46.61 -17.82
CA ALA A 459 -1.04 -45.65 -17.88
C ALA A 459 0.11 -46.05 -16.94
N ALA A 460 -0.21 -46.46 -15.72
CA ALA A 460 0.77 -46.91 -14.74
C ALA A 460 1.52 -48.18 -15.21
N LEU A 461 0.79 -49.15 -15.77
CA LEU A 461 1.34 -50.38 -16.35
C LEU A 461 2.29 -50.07 -17.52
N THR A 462 1.92 -49.13 -18.39
CA THR A 462 2.75 -48.70 -19.53
C THR A 462 4.02 -47.99 -19.09
N ALA A 463 3.96 -47.21 -18.00
CA ALA A 463 5.11 -46.51 -17.43
C ALA A 463 5.98 -47.40 -16.50
N GLY A 464 5.50 -48.59 -16.12
CA GLY A 464 6.21 -49.49 -15.20
C GLY A 464 6.21 -49.01 -13.74
N ILE A 465 5.16 -48.28 -13.32
CA ILE A 465 5.01 -47.76 -11.95
C ILE A 465 3.68 -48.21 -11.33
N SER A 466 3.55 -48.11 -10.00
CA SER A 466 2.29 -48.46 -9.34
C SER A 466 1.19 -47.41 -9.58
N PRO A 467 -0.08 -47.82 -9.77
CA PRO A 467 -1.19 -46.87 -9.95
C PRO A 467 -1.38 -45.92 -8.77
N SER A 468 -1.15 -46.41 -7.54
CA SER A 468 -1.22 -45.60 -6.32
C SER A 468 -0.19 -44.47 -6.30
N LEU A 469 1.03 -44.76 -6.78
CA LEU A 469 2.10 -43.78 -6.83
C LEU A 469 1.84 -42.73 -7.92
N LEU A 470 1.40 -43.16 -9.10
CA LEU A 470 0.99 -42.24 -10.18
C LEU A 470 -0.12 -41.29 -9.71
N LYS A 471 -1.11 -41.82 -8.99
CA LYS A 471 -2.18 -41.03 -8.39
C LYS A 471 -1.65 -40.04 -7.35
N SER A 472 -0.70 -40.45 -6.51
CA SER A 472 -0.11 -39.58 -5.48
C SER A 472 0.58 -38.33 -6.07
N TYR A 473 1.23 -38.46 -7.24
CA TYR A 473 1.84 -37.34 -7.95
C TYR A 473 0.80 -36.36 -8.54
N MET A 474 -0.40 -36.85 -8.82
CA MET A 474 -1.50 -36.06 -9.37
C MET A 474 -2.30 -35.32 -8.29
N ASP A 475 -2.42 -35.92 -7.11
CA ASP A 475 -3.16 -35.41 -5.96
C ASP A 475 -2.31 -34.39 -5.16
N ASP A 476 -1.00 -34.63 -5.00
CA ASP A 476 -0.07 -33.71 -4.33
C ASP A 476 1.28 -33.62 -5.08
N PRO A 477 1.35 -32.81 -6.16
CA PRO A 477 2.55 -32.67 -6.97
C PRO A 477 3.72 -31.96 -6.25
N PHE A 478 3.46 -31.42 -5.06
CA PHE A 478 4.44 -30.63 -4.33
C PHE A 478 5.24 -31.48 -3.34
N ASN A 479 4.56 -32.38 -2.60
CA ASN A 479 5.23 -33.28 -1.65
C ASN A 479 5.62 -34.63 -2.28
N ASN A 480 4.82 -35.14 -3.22
CA ASN A 480 5.08 -36.42 -3.88
C ASN A 480 5.68 -36.17 -5.25
N LYS A 481 7.02 -36.06 -5.31
CA LYS A 481 7.75 -35.89 -6.57
C LYS A 481 8.29 -37.25 -7.05
N PRO A 482 8.19 -37.57 -8.36
CA PRO A 482 8.80 -38.77 -8.88
C PRO A 482 10.32 -38.70 -8.70
N GLY A 483 10.93 -39.80 -8.28
CA GLY A 483 12.37 -39.95 -8.31
C GLY A 483 12.90 -39.84 -9.75
N ILE A 484 14.20 -39.62 -9.91
CA ILE A 484 14.77 -39.38 -11.25
C ILE A 484 14.52 -40.53 -12.23
N GLN A 485 14.59 -41.79 -11.77
CA GLN A 485 14.29 -42.95 -12.61
C GLN A 485 12.84 -42.94 -13.08
N GLU A 486 11.92 -42.72 -12.16
CA GLU A 486 10.48 -42.65 -12.43
C GLU A 486 10.15 -41.50 -13.37
N ALA A 487 10.75 -40.32 -13.18
CA ALA A 487 10.56 -39.16 -14.05
C ALA A 487 11.03 -39.41 -15.48
N ILE A 488 12.16 -40.13 -15.67
CA ILE A 488 12.66 -40.50 -16.99
C ILE A 488 11.78 -41.58 -17.63
N LEU A 489 11.34 -42.59 -16.86
CA LEU A 489 10.44 -43.64 -17.34
C LEU A 489 9.11 -43.06 -17.81
N LEU A 490 8.50 -42.21 -16.98
CA LEU A 490 7.29 -41.45 -17.33
C LEU A 490 7.50 -40.68 -18.63
N SER A 491 8.61 -39.95 -18.76
CA SER A 491 8.89 -39.16 -19.96
C SER A 491 9.12 -40.01 -21.21
N LYS A 492 9.85 -41.11 -21.12
CA LYS A 492 10.11 -42.01 -22.27
C LYS A 492 8.86 -42.75 -22.72
N CYS A 493 8.10 -43.31 -21.77
CA CYS A 493 6.98 -44.21 -22.02
C CYS A 493 5.67 -43.46 -22.30
N LEU A 494 5.34 -42.44 -21.51
CA LEU A 494 4.10 -41.67 -21.66
C LEU A 494 4.28 -40.41 -22.51
N LYS A 495 5.50 -40.07 -22.92
CA LYS A 495 5.79 -38.81 -23.65
C LYS A 495 5.39 -37.54 -22.89
N VAL A 496 5.31 -37.60 -21.55
CA VAL A 496 5.23 -36.39 -20.71
C VAL A 496 6.60 -35.68 -20.72
N PRO A 497 6.67 -34.34 -20.68
CA PRO A 497 7.96 -33.69 -20.55
C PRO A 497 8.67 -34.06 -19.24
N LEU A 498 10.00 -33.99 -19.26
CA LEU A 498 10.82 -34.29 -18.08
C LEU A 498 10.41 -33.42 -16.88
N HIS A 499 10.35 -34.04 -15.70
CA HIS A 499 9.91 -33.35 -14.47
C HIS A 499 10.78 -32.10 -14.18
N PRO A 500 10.19 -30.97 -13.78
CA PRO A 500 10.89 -29.68 -13.63
C PRO A 500 11.98 -29.66 -12.56
N SER A 501 11.92 -30.56 -11.57
CA SER A 501 13.00 -30.70 -10.56
C SER A 501 14.32 -31.20 -11.14
N TYR A 502 14.26 -31.87 -12.30
CA TYR A 502 15.41 -32.44 -13.03
C TYR A 502 15.68 -31.71 -14.35
N THR A 503 15.02 -30.57 -14.56
CA THR A 503 15.24 -29.69 -15.70
C THR A 503 16.09 -28.50 -15.26
N TYR A 504 17.04 -28.09 -16.10
CA TYR A 504 17.96 -26.98 -15.85
C TYR A 504 17.68 -25.80 -16.78
N PHE A 505 18.39 -24.69 -16.60
CA PHE A 505 18.21 -23.47 -17.40
C PHE A 505 18.87 -23.58 -18.78
N TRP A 506 18.46 -24.59 -19.56
CA TRP A 506 19.04 -24.89 -20.87
C TRP A 506 18.87 -23.77 -21.90
N SER A 507 17.81 -22.96 -21.78
CA SER A 507 17.57 -21.77 -22.60
C SER A 507 18.55 -20.61 -22.31
N SER A 508 19.39 -20.73 -21.26
CA SER A 508 20.45 -19.77 -20.96
C SER A 508 21.68 -19.92 -21.84
N ILE A 509 21.88 -21.08 -22.48
CA ILE A 509 23.10 -21.39 -23.25
C ILE A 509 22.80 -21.56 -24.75
N SER A 510 23.82 -21.34 -25.58
CA SER A 510 23.72 -21.54 -27.03
C SER A 510 23.92 -23.01 -27.43
N SER A 511 23.52 -23.37 -28.65
CA SER A 511 23.77 -24.69 -29.23
C SER A 511 25.28 -25.01 -29.33
N GLU A 512 26.13 -24.01 -29.46
CA GLU A 512 27.60 -24.18 -29.44
C GLU A 512 28.11 -24.53 -28.04
N SER A 513 27.68 -23.80 -27.02
CA SER A 513 27.97 -24.11 -25.62
C SER A 513 27.48 -25.51 -25.25
N LEU A 514 26.30 -25.92 -25.75
CA LEU A 514 25.78 -27.28 -25.59
C LEU A 514 26.72 -28.33 -26.20
N LYS A 515 27.26 -28.07 -27.41
CA LYS A 515 28.21 -28.98 -28.08
C LYS A 515 29.49 -29.15 -27.27
N LYS A 516 30.05 -28.05 -26.76
CA LYS A 516 31.23 -28.09 -25.86
C LYS A 516 30.95 -28.87 -24.58
N LEU A 517 29.79 -28.61 -23.96
CA LEU A 517 29.37 -29.27 -22.73
C LEU A 517 29.18 -30.77 -22.90
N ARG A 518 28.59 -31.19 -24.03
CA ARG A 518 28.41 -32.61 -24.35
C ARG A 518 29.75 -33.30 -24.62
N ALA A 519 30.65 -32.67 -25.37
CA ALA A 519 32.00 -33.22 -25.59
C ALA A 519 32.76 -33.39 -24.26
N TRP A 520 32.63 -32.41 -23.35
CA TRP A 520 33.20 -32.50 -22.02
C TRP A 520 32.63 -33.66 -21.20
N LEU A 521 31.30 -33.87 -21.23
CA LEU A 521 30.66 -35.01 -20.56
C LEU A 521 31.17 -36.35 -21.11
N LEU A 522 31.26 -36.51 -22.43
CA LEU A 522 31.70 -37.76 -23.07
C LEU A 522 33.17 -38.09 -22.75
N ASN A 523 34.00 -37.08 -22.45
CA ASN A 523 35.38 -37.25 -22.02
C ASN A 523 35.55 -37.35 -20.49
N SER A 524 34.46 -37.28 -19.72
CA SER A 524 34.49 -37.30 -18.25
C SER A 524 34.46 -38.72 -17.69
N ASN A 525 35.00 -38.90 -16.48
CA ASN A 525 34.90 -40.16 -15.75
C ASN A 525 33.53 -40.26 -15.08
N ILE A 526 32.74 -41.24 -15.49
CA ILE A 526 31.36 -41.44 -15.05
C ILE A 526 31.26 -42.70 -14.21
N GLN A 527 30.72 -42.57 -12.99
CA GLN A 527 30.45 -43.70 -12.10
C GLN A 527 28.97 -44.08 -12.14
N VAL A 528 28.71 -45.34 -12.49
CA VAL A 528 27.37 -45.92 -12.56
C VAL A 528 27.19 -46.94 -11.43
N LYS A 529 26.13 -46.79 -10.62
CA LYS A 529 25.73 -47.77 -9.60
C LYS A 529 24.25 -48.09 -9.76
N GLY A 530 23.91 -49.37 -9.90
CA GLY A 530 22.51 -49.81 -10.02
C GLY A 530 21.76 -49.20 -11.22
N GLY A 531 22.45 -48.97 -12.35
CA GLY A 531 21.88 -48.31 -13.53
C GLY A 531 21.73 -46.79 -13.42
N LEU A 532 22.10 -46.18 -12.28
CA LEU A 532 22.11 -44.73 -12.08
C LEU A 532 23.51 -44.16 -12.21
N ILE A 533 23.63 -43.06 -12.93
CA ILE A 533 24.86 -42.27 -12.96
C ILE A 533 24.93 -41.47 -11.67
N THR A 534 25.75 -41.92 -10.73
CA THR A 534 25.84 -41.31 -9.40
C THR A 534 26.84 -40.17 -9.34
N ARG A 535 27.81 -40.14 -10.26
CA ARG A 535 28.89 -39.14 -10.26
C ARG A 535 29.46 -38.92 -11.67
N VAL A 536 29.64 -37.67 -12.05
CA VAL A 536 30.39 -37.24 -13.23
C VAL A 536 31.60 -36.42 -12.75
N ARG A 537 32.81 -36.86 -13.11
CA ARG A 537 34.06 -36.14 -12.83
C ARG A 537 34.71 -35.74 -14.15
N GLY A 538 34.82 -34.43 -14.40
CA GLY A 538 35.50 -33.91 -15.57
C GLY A 538 36.57 -32.87 -15.24
N VAL A 539 37.40 -32.53 -16.23
CA VAL A 539 38.49 -31.55 -16.09
C VAL A 539 37.90 -30.15 -15.90
N LEU A 540 38.43 -29.37 -14.95
CA LEU A 540 38.06 -27.98 -14.77
C LEU A 540 38.57 -27.15 -15.95
N SER A 541 37.64 -26.52 -16.68
CA SER A 541 37.94 -25.45 -17.63
C SER A 541 37.03 -24.26 -17.33
N VAL A 542 37.53 -23.04 -17.55
CA VAL A 542 36.79 -21.80 -17.27
C VAL A 542 35.50 -21.76 -18.09
N GLU A 543 35.57 -22.06 -19.38
CA GLU A 543 34.39 -22.07 -20.27
C GLU A 543 33.31 -23.05 -19.81
N ILE A 544 33.67 -24.30 -19.46
CA ILE A 544 32.69 -25.28 -18.98
C ILE A 544 32.12 -24.87 -17.63
N LYS A 545 32.95 -24.31 -16.75
CA LYS A 545 32.51 -23.82 -15.45
C LYS A 545 31.45 -22.73 -15.61
N GLU A 546 31.68 -21.76 -16.50
CA GLU A 546 30.71 -20.70 -16.81
C GLU A 546 29.41 -21.28 -17.37
N ILE A 547 29.49 -22.24 -18.31
CA ILE A 547 28.30 -22.92 -18.87
C ILE A 547 27.50 -23.63 -17.76
N LEU A 548 28.15 -24.34 -16.84
CA LEU A 548 27.50 -25.00 -15.70
C LEU A 548 26.87 -23.99 -14.73
N GLU A 549 27.52 -22.84 -14.51
CA GLU A 549 26.96 -21.73 -13.74
C GLU A 549 25.74 -21.09 -14.44
N GLU A 550 25.74 -20.95 -15.78
CA GLU A 550 24.61 -20.42 -16.56
C GLU A 550 23.38 -21.32 -16.50
N ILE A 551 23.56 -22.64 -16.58
CA ILE A 551 22.44 -23.60 -16.45
C ILE A 551 22.05 -23.84 -14.98
N CYS A 552 22.80 -23.26 -14.03
CA CYS A 552 22.61 -23.37 -12.58
C CYS A 552 22.56 -24.82 -12.05
N ILE A 553 23.40 -25.71 -12.58
CA ILE A 553 23.49 -27.09 -12.08
C ILE A 553 24.36 -27.16 -10.82
N PRO A 554 23.92 -27.84 -9.73
CA PRO A 554 24.77 -28.05 -8.56
C PRO A 554 26.03 -28.87 -8.89
N HIS A 555 27.20 -28.36 -8.49
CA HIS A 555 28.48 -29.03 -8.71
C HIS A 555 29.55 -28.56 -7.72
N LYS A 556 30.56 -29.40 -7.47
CA LYS A 556 31.69 -29.12 -6.58
C LYS A 556 33.00 -29.01 -7.34
N ILE A 557 33.93 -28.22 -6.82
CA ILE A 557 35.31 -28.14 -7.33
C ILE A 557 36.25 -28.78 -6.31
N ILE A 558 36.97 -29.84 -6.71
CA ILE A 558 37.95 -30.51 -5.86
C ILE A 558 39.17 -30.83 -6.73
N GLU A 559 40.36 -30.42 -6.30
CA GLU A 559 41.65 -30.75 -6.94
C GLU A 559 41.66 -30.48 -8.46
N GLY A 560 41.14 -29.33 -8.90
CA GLY A 560 41.11 -28.96 -10.32
C GLY A 560 40.17 -29.82 -11.20
N SER A 561 39.23 -30.56 -10.58
CA SER A 561 38.18 -31.30 -11.26
C SER A 561 36.79 -30.81 -10.86
N ILE A 562 35.83 -30.89 -11.77
CA ILE A 562 34.41 -30.60 -11.52
C ILE A 562 33.68 -31.90 -11.22
N TYR A 563 32.89 -31.90 -10.15
CA TYR A 563 32.07 -33.04 -9.72
C TYR A 563 30.60 -32.69 -9.73
N ILE A 564 29.81 -33.47 -10.47
CA ILE A 564 28.34 -33.48 -10.41
C ILE A 564 27.93 -34.80 -9.76
N GLU A 565 27.07 -34.76 -8.76
CA GLU A 565 26.77 -35.90 -7.88
C GLU A 565 25.26 -36.14 -7.74
N GLY A 566 24.89 -37.37 -7.35
CA GLY A 566 23.51 -37.72 -7.02
C GLY A 566 22.56 -37.74 -8.22
N TYR A 567 21.32 -37.32 -8.01
CA TYR A 567 20.32 -37.30 -9.09
C TYR A 567 20.64 -36.27 -10.17
N ASP A 568 21.36 -35.18 -9.83
CA ASP A 568 21.76 -34.16 -10.79
C ASP A 568 22.72 -34.73 -11.84
N ALA A 569 23.64 -35.61 -11.42
CA ALA A 569 24.57 -36.29 -12.32
C ALA A 569 23.83 -37.13 -13.37
N HIS A 570 22.79 -37.85 -12.95
CA HIS A 570 21.99 -38.67 -13.84
C HIS A 570 21.12 -37.83 -14.78
N ALA A 571 20.38 -36.84 -14.25
CA ALA A 571 19.56 -35.94 -15.05
C ALA A 571 20.38 -35.21 -16.11
N PHE A 572 21.55 -34.70 -15.73
CA PHE A 572 22.49 -34.01 -16.61
C PHE A 572 22.99 -34.90 -17.74
N ALA A 573 23.48 -36.09 -17.41
CA ALA A 573 24.06 -36.99 -18.41
C ALA A 573 23.02 -37.51 -19.41
N ILE A 574 21.82 -37.87 -18.94
CA ILE A 574 20.74 -38.33 -19.82
C ILE A 574 20.22 -37.20 -20.71
N SER A 575 20.07 -35.98 -20.17
CA SER A 575 19.65 -34.81 -20.96
C SER A 575 20.64 -34.50 -22.10
N LEU A 576 21.93 -34.75 -21.89
CA LEU A 576 22.98 -34.58 -22.90
C LEU A 576 23.16 -35.78 -23.83
N GLY A 577 22.27 -36.78 -23.74
CA GLY A 577 22.27 -37.93 -24.63
C GLY A 577 23.50 -38.83 -24.44
N PHE A 578 23.91 -39.07 -23.19
CA PHE A 578 24.97 -40.02 -22.86
C PHE A 578 24.71 -41.43 -23.44
N ASP A 579 23.44 -41.86 -23.44
CA ASP A 579 23.02 -43.14 -24.02
C ASP A 579 23.05 -43.16 -25.56
N ASN A 580 23.11 -41.97 -26.20
CA ASN A 580 23.03 -41.79 -27.64
C ASN A 580 24.20 -40.94 -28.18
N PRO A 581 25.47 -41.39 -28.04
CA PRO A 581 26.64 -40.57 -28.40
C PRO A 581 26.73 -40.28 -29.90
N GLN A 582 26.08 -41.10 -30.75
CA GLN A 582 26.15 -41.00 -32.21
C GLN A 582 25.27 -39.89 -32.82
N VAL A 583 24.30 -39.34 -32.08
CA VAL A 583 23.39 -38.31 -32.61
C VAL A 583 24.09 -36.96 -32.62
N GLU A 584 24.15 -36.26 -33.75
CA GLU A 584 24.79 -34.93 -33.82
C GLU A 584 23.88 -33.78 -33.36
N ILE A 585 24.52 -32.73 -32.80
CA ILE A 585 23.87 -31.45 -32.48
C ILE A 585 23.82 -30.61 -33.74
N LEU A 586 22.62 -30.16 -34.12
CA LEU A 586 22.39 -29.36 -35.31
C LEU A 586 22.40 -27.86 -34.96
N PRO A 587 23.19 -27.02 -35.65
CA PRO A 587 23.28 -25.60 -35.33
C PRO A 587 21.98 -24.83 -35.63
N ASN A 588 21.15 -25.33 -36.54
CA ASN A 588 19.89 -24.69 -36.95
C ASN A 588 18.73 -24.92 -35.96
N LEU A 589 18.90 -25.86 -35.01
CA LEU A 589 17.89 -26.15 -33.99
C LEU A 589 18.21 -25.37 -32.71
N SER A 590 17.17 -25.03 -31.96
CA SER A 590 17.31 -24.46 -30.63
C SER A 590 17.97 -25.44 -29.65
N THR A 591 18.51 -24.92 -28.54
CA THR A 591 19.13 -25.75 -27.50
C THR A 591 18.17 -26.84 -26.98
N LEU A 592 16.89 -26.49 -26.77
CA LEU A 592 15.87 -27.42 -26.26
C LEU A 592 15.48 -28.50 -27.28
N GLU A 593 15.38 -28.16 -28.56
CA GLU A 593 15.11 -29.13 -29.63
C GLU A 593 16.28 -30.10 -29.80
N ASN A 594 17.52 -29.59 -29.78
CA ASN A 594 18.71 -30.42 -29.80
C ASN A 594 18.76 -31.37 -28.59
N LEU A 595 18.50 -30.87 -27.38
CA LEU A 595 18.41 -31.68 -26.15
C LEU A 595 17.34 -32.77 -26.27
N SER A 596 16.17 -32.43 -26.80
CA SER A 596 15.08 -33.40 -26.94
C SER A 596 15.43 -34.49 -27.95
N LYS A 597 16.12 -34.12 -29.05
CA LYS A 597 16.59 -35.05 -30.07
C LYS A 597 17.68 -36.01 -29.55
N ILE A 598 18.67 -35.52 -28.81
CA ILE A 598 19.79 -36.34 -28.32
C ILE A 598 19.39 -37.23 -27.13
N SER A 599 18.54 -36.73 -26.23
CA SER A 599 18.10 -37.49 -25.05
C SER A 599 16.93 -38.43 -25.34
N GLY A 600 16.14 -38.16 -26.38
CA GLY A 600 14.86 -38.83 -26.63
C GLY A 600 13.77 -38.46 -25.62
N LEU A 601 14.00 -37.44 -24.80
CA LEU A 601 13.06 -36.89 -23.81
C LEU A 601 12.48 -35.58 -24.31
N ILE A 602 11.27 -35.22 -23.89
CA ILE A 602 10.71 -33.89 -24.18
C ILE A 602 11.17 -32.95 -23.06
N ILE A 603 11.96 -31.93 -23.38
CA ILE A 603 12.49 -30.97 -22.40
C ILE A 603 11.86 -29.60 -22.67
N ARG A 604 11.16 -29.06 -21.66
CA ARG A 604 10.52 -27.74 -21.70
C ARG A 604 11.45 -26.67 -21.16
N ASP A 605 11.19 -25.42 -21.52
CA ASP A 605 11.90 -24.28 -20.92
C ASP A 605 11.50 -24.11 -19.46
N LYS A 606 12.49 -24.19 -18.57
CA LYS A 606 12.28 -24.03 -17.13
C LYS A 606 11.92 -22.61 -16.74
N ALA A 607 12.45 -21.60 -17.43
CA ALA A 607 12.32 -20.20 -17.03
C ALA A 607 12.35 -19.25 -18.25
N PRO A 608 11.28 -19.24 -19.07
CA PRO A 608 11.19 -18.34 -20.21
C PRO A 608 10.94 -16.88 -19.81
N SER A 609 10.57 -16.60 -18.56
CA SER A 609 10.24 -15.25 -18.09
C SER A 609 10.79 -14.96 -16.69
N PHE A 610 11.41 -13.79 -16.56
CA PHE A 610 11.98 -13.27 -15.31
C PHE A 610 11.37 -11.90 -15.00
N ILE A 611 11.19 -11.58 -13.72
CA ILE A 611 10.60 -10.33 -13.26
C ILE A 611 11.65 -9.47 -12.58
N GLY A 612 11.85 -8.24 -13.09
CA GLY A 612 12.66 -7.22 -12.42
C GLY A 612 12.03 -6.79 -11.10
N ALA A 613 12.86 -6.56 -10.08
CA ALA A 613 12.38 -6.22 -8.75
C ALA A 613 13.39 -5.40 -7.94
N ARG A 614 12.88 -4.51 -7.08
CA ARG A 614 13.66 -3.78 -6.09
C ARG A 614 12.90 -3.58 -4.79
N VAL A 615 13.63 -3.38 -3.70
CA VAL A 615 13.04 -3.11 -2.40
C VAL A 615 12.42 -1.71 -2.36
N GLY A 616 11.18 -1.64 -1.90
CA GLY A 616 10.40 -0.43 -1.64
C GLY A 616 10.41 -0.05 -0.16
N ARG A 617 9.25 0.31 0.39
CA ARG A 617 9.09 0.60 1.82
C ARG A 617 9.24 -0.70 2.65
N PRO A 618 9.93 -0.65 3.80
CA PRO A 618 9.93 -1.78 4.72
C PRO A 618 8.54 -1.92 5.35
N GLU A 619 8.26 -3.09 5.90
CA GLU A 619 7.07 -3.38 6.68
C GLU A 619 6.94 -2.41 7.88
N LYS A 620 5.76 -2.25 8.49
CA LYS A 620 5.55 -1.36 9.64
C LYS A 620 4.51 -1.93 10.58
N ALA A 621 4.80 -1.86 11.87
CA ALA A 621 3.85 -2.08 12.97
C ALA A 621 4.24 -1.11 14.08
N LYS A 622 3.54 0.03 14.18
CA LYS A 622 3.87 1.10 15.12
C LYS A 622 2.66 1.98 15.48
N GLU A 623 2.61 2.41 16.73
CA GLU A 623 1.73 3.48 17.23
C GLU A 623 1.73 4.75 16.36
N ARG A 624 0.55 5.33 16.14
CA ARG A 624 0.36 6.53 15.32
C ARG A 624 0.46 7.79 16.16
N GLU A 625 1.65 8.34 16.29
CA GLU A 625 1.90 9.53 17.09
C GLU A 625 1.94 10.82 16.27
N MET A 626 1.35 11.89 16.80
CA MET A 626 1.68 13.24 16.36
C MET A 626 3.14 13.57 16.68
N LYS A 627 3.78 14.43 15.89
CA LYS A 627 5.14 14.92 16.17
C LYS A 627 5.10 16.37 16.66
N PRO A 628 5.57 16.65 17.89
CA PRO A 628 5.83 15.77 19.03
C PRO A 628 4.55 15.06 19.54
N PRO A 629 4.70 14.00 20.36
CA PRO A 629 3.59 13.25 20.94
C PRO A 629 2.63 14.13 21.74
N VAL A 630 1.36 13.77 21.74
CA VAL A 630 0.27 14.53 22.38
C VAL A 630 -0.59 13.55 23.18
N HIS A 631 -0.91 13.86 24.43
CA HIS A 631 -1.81 13.09 25.27
C HIS A 631 -3.24 13.68 25.27
N VAL A 632 -3.37 14.99 25.09
CA VAL A 632 -4.65 15.70 25.12
C VAL A 632 -4.72 16.83 24.10
N LEU A 633 -5.88 16.98 23.46
CA LEU A 633 -6.17 18.12 22.58
C LEU A 633 -6.55 19.36 23.40
N PHE A 634 -5.60 19.86 24.21
CA PHE A 634 -5.75 21.07 25.01
C PHE A 634 -4.63 22.08 24.70
N PRO A 635 -4.95 23.36 24.44
CA PRO A 635 -3.94 24.35 24.06
C PRO A 635 -3.14 24.86 25.25
N VAL A 636 -1.80 24.88 25.13
CA VAL A 636 -0.87 25.43 26.15
C VAL A 636 -0.07 26.63 25.67
N GLY A 637 -0.26 27.06 24.42
CA GLY A 637 0.46 28.19 23.84
C GLY A 637 1.98 28.00 23.91
N LEU A 638 2.67 29.01 24.45
CA LEU A 638 4.12 28.98 24.75
C LEU A 638 4.39 28.63 26.23
N SER A 639 3.35 28.52 27.06
CA SER A 639 3.50 28.33 28.50
C SER A 639 4.06 26.96 28.85
N GLY A 640 3.72 25.91 28.08
CA GLY A 640 4.25 24.54 28.24
C GLY A 640 5.63 24.27 27.63
N GLY A 641 6.35 25.30 27.16
CA GLY A 641 7.68 25.15 26.57
C GLY A 641 7.70 24.41 25.23
N SER A 642 8.86 23.91 24.81
CA SER A 642 9.05 23.23 23.51
C SER A 642 8.29 21.91 23.40
N GLN A 643 8.12 21.20 24.52
CA GLN A 643 7.40 19.93 24.62
C GLN A 643 5.89 20.10 24.81
N ARG A 644 5.41 21.33 25.00
CA ARG A 644 3.98 21.65 25.20
C ARG A 644 3.38 20.93 26.39
N ASP A 645 4.11 20.91 27.50
CA ASP A 645 3.73 20.21 28.71
C ASP A 645 2.78 21.07 29.58
N LEU A 646 1.61 20.54 29.91
CA LEU A 646 0.65 21.19 30.80
C LEU A 646 1.17 21.27 32.23
N MET A 647 2.01 20.33 32.69
CA MET A 647 2.57 20.38 34.06
C MET A 647 3.57 21.55 34.22
N LYS A 648 4.26 21.97 33.15
CA LYS A 648 5.04 23.21 33.14
C LYS A 648 4.15 24.47 33.10
N ALA A 649 2.97 24.36 32.50
CA ALA A 649 1.99 25.44 32.52
C ALA A 649 1.29 25.55 33.89
N TYR A 650 1.17 24.46 34.64
CA TYR A 650 0.65 24.41 36.01
C TYR A 650 1.50 25.26 36.97
N GLU A 651 2.82 25.18 36.88
CA GLU A 651 3.75 26.00 37.69
C GLU A 651 3.48 27.51 37.53
N LYS A 652 3.19 27.94 36.29
CA LYS A 652 2.90 29.35 35.94
C LYS A 652 1.52 29.84 36.41
N GLY A 653 0.64 28.94 36.82
CA GLY A 653 -0.69 29.26 37.36
C GLY A 653 -1.76 29.56 36.31
N THR A 654 -1.51 30.53 35.42
CA THR A 654 -2.50 30.96 34.41
C THR A 654 -1.93 31.00 33.00
N ILE A 655 -2.78 30.70 32.00
CA ILE A 655 -2.43 30.77 30.58
C ILE A 655 -3.47 31.57 29.80
N ARG A 656 -3.02 32.23 28.71
CA ARG A 656 -3.89 32.92 27.75
C ARG A 656 -3.93 32.12 26.45
N VAL A 657 -5.10 31.59 26.10
CA VAL A 657 -5.29 30.71 24.94
C VAL A 657 -6.64 30.96 24.26
N ASP A 658 -6.71 30.70 22.95
CA ASP A 658 -7.96 30.81 22.20
C ASP A 658 -8.82 29.57 22.43
N LEU A 659 -9.99 29.74 23.04
CA LEU A 659 -10.97 28.68 23.29
C LEU A 659 -12.37 29.10 22.82
N VAL A 660 -13.21 28.10 22.62
CA VAL A 660 -14.64 28.26 22.40
C VAL A 660 -15.29 29.12 23.49
N SER A 661 -16.15 30.04 23.08
CA SER A 661 -16.91 30.89 24.00
C SER A 661 -18.35 30.40 24.06
N ARG A 662 -18.78 29.97 25.26
CA ARG A 662 -20.15 29.55 25.53
C ARG A 662 -20.73 30.37 26.67
N ILE A 663 -22.03 30.61 26.63
CA ILE A 663 -22.75 31.32 27.68
C ILE A 663 -23.85 30.43 28.26
N CYS A 664 -23.98 30.45 29.57
CA CYS A 664 -25.07 29.75 30.24
C CYS A 664 -26.37 30.56 30.09
N PRO A 665 -27.47 30.00 29.56
CA PRO A 665 -28.73 30.73 29.45
C PRO A 665 -29.33 31.09 30.82
N ASN A 666 -29.08 30.27 31.85
CA ASN A 666 -29.65 30.44 33.18
C ASN A 666 -28.86 31.46 34.04
N CYS A 667 -27.57 31.20 34.29
CA CYS A 667 -26.75 32.03 35.17
C CYS A 667 -25.85 33.04 34.43
N GLN A 668 -25.92 33.11 33.10
CA GLN A 668 -25.13 34.03 32.25
C GLN A 668 -23.60 33.89 32.37
N THR A 669 -23.11 32.85 33.06
CA THR A 669 -21.68 32.57 33.19
C THR A 669 -21.09 32.18 31.83
N ILE A 670 -19.98 32.82 31.48
CA ILE A 670 -19.21 32.51 30.27
C ILE A 670 -18.23 31.40 30.61
N THR A 671 -18.21 30.35 29.80
CA THR A 671 -17.31 29.21 29.98
C THR A 671 -16.99 28.58 28.62
N PHE A 672 -15.97 27.73 28.57
CA PHE A 672 -15.72 26.85 27.43
C PHE A 672 -16.36 25.45 27.63
N LYS A 673 -16.80 25.12 28.86
CA LYS A 673 -17.44 23.83 29.19
C LYS A 673 -18.87 23.79 28.63
N ARG A 674 -19.31 22.59 28.21
CA ARG A 674 -20.66 22.37 27.66
C ARG A 674 -21.77 22.45 28.71
N ILE A 675 -21.47 22.00 29.93
CA ILE A 675 -22.34 22.13 31.09
C ILE A 675 -21.81 23.25 31.98
N CYS A 676 -22.73 24.09 32.47
CA CYS A 676 -22.39 25.10 33.47
C CYS A 676 -22.16 24.45 34.84
N LEU A 677 -20.99 24.67 35.46
CA LEU A 677 -20.67 24.12 36.78
C LEU A 677 -21.56 24.69 37.91
N ALA A 678 -22.14 25.89 37.72
CA ALA A 678 -22.91 26.56 38.76
C ALA A 678 -24.37 26.09 38.84
N CYS A 679 -25.00 25.79 37.70
CA CYS A 679 -26.43 25.47 37.63
C CYS A 679 -26.75 24.22 36.80
N ASN A 680 -25.73 23.52 36.30
CA ASN A 680 -25.84 22.26 35.56
C ASN A 680 -26.66 22.33 34.25
N SER A 681 -27.00 23.52 33.75
CA SER A 681 -27.68 23.68 32.45
C SER A 681 -26.70 23.66 31.28
N GLU A 682 -27.18 23.26 30.10
CA GLU A 682 -26.41 23.28 28.86
C GLU A 682 -26.13 24.72 28.41
N THR A 683 -24.87 25.00 28.06
CA THR A 683 -24.42 26.30 27.59
C THR A 683 -24.63 26.44 26.08
N ILE A 684 -24.87 27.65 25.59
CA ILE A 684 -25.04 27.95 24.15
C ILE A 684 -23.78 28.59 23.57
N LEU A 685 -23.50 28.35 22.28
CA LEU A 685 -22.36 28.95 21.59
C LEU A 685 -22.55 30.46 21.46
N ARG A 686 -21.50 31.22 21.76
CA ARG A 686 -21.48 32.67 21.65
C ARG A 686 -20.60 33.11 20.48
N LEU A 687 -21.20 33.73 19.46
CA LEU A 687 -20.46 34.29 18.32
C LEU A 687 -19.97 35.70 18.63
N ILE A 688 -18.70 35.96 18.32
CA ILE A 688 -18.01 37.21 18.65
C ILE A 688 -17.39 37.79 17.38
N CYS A 689 -17.60 39.08 17.13
CA CYS A 689 -16.96 39.77 16.03
C CYS A 689 -15.45 39.95 16.30
N PRO A 690 -14.54 39.49 15.42
CA PRO A 690 -13.10 39.60 15.64
C PRO A 690 -12.57 41.03 15.61
N LYS A 691 -13.29 41.97 14.97
CA LYS A 691 -12.89 43.38 14.84
C LYS A 691 -13.38 44.26 16.00
N CYS A 692 -14.67 44.19 16.35
CA CYS A 692 -15.26 45.04 17.39
C CYS A 692 -15.56 44.33 18.73
N GLY A 693 -15.35 43.01 18.82
CA GLY A 693 -15.52 42.24 20.06
C GLY A 693 -16.98 42.04 20.53
N ARG A 694 -17.98 42.53 19.78
CA ARG A 694 -19.40 42.38 20.13
C ARG A 694 -19.86 40.93 19.96
N SER A 695 -20.77 40.52 20.86
CA SER A 695 -21.57 39.32 20.66
C SER A 695 -22.56 39.57 19.54
N VAL A 696 -22.72 38.62 18.63
CA VAL A 696 -23.67 38.70 17.52
C VAL A 696 -24.47 37.40 17.43
N ASP A 697 -25.70 37.49 16.93
CA ASP A 697 -26.58 36.33 16.75
C ASP A 697 -26.51 35.78 15.32
N GLU A 698 -25.95 36.55 14.38
CA GLU A 698 -25.77 36.20 12.96
C GLU A 698 -24.32 35.84 12.62
N GLU A 699 -24.11 35.15 11.48
CA GLU A 699 -22.78 34.77 11.00
C GLU A 699 -21.90 35.98 10.66
N ASP A 700 -22.51 37.07 10.21
CA ASP A 700 -21.82 38.31 9.85
C ASP A 700 -22.10 39.40 10.88
N CYS A 701 -21.06 40.15 11.23
CA CYS A 701 -21.25 41.31 12.09
C CYS A 701 -22.01 42.41 11.34
N PRO A 702 -23.17 42.89 11.82
CA PRO A 702 -23.99 43.87 11.11
C PRO A 702 -23.26 45.21 10.92
N VAL A 703 -22.30 45.52 11.80
CA VAL A 703 -21.51 46.77 11.75
C VAL A 703 -20.24 46.61 10.92
N CYS A 704 -19.51 45.51 11.10
CA CYS A 704 -18.18 45.35 10.50
C CYS A 704 -18.20 44.58 9.16
N LYS A 705 -19.32 43.92 8.83
CA LYS A 705 -19.45 43.03 7.66
C LYS A 705 -18.31 42.00 7.56
N VAL A 706 -17.87 41.53 8.73
CA VAL A 706 -16.88 40.46 8.86
C VAL A 706 -17.53 39.28 9.55
N LYS A 707 -17.12 38.08 9.15
CA LYS A 707 -17.58 36.83 9.76
C LYS A 707 -17.24 36.78 11.25
N ALA A 708 -18.25 36.51 12.05
CA ALA A 708 -18.13 36.26 13.48
C ALA A 708 -17.43 34.93 13.76
N ARG A 709 -16.85 34.79 14.97
CA ARG A 709 -16.13 33.60 15.40
C ARG A 709 -16.71 33.08 16.70
N SER A 710 -16.73 31.76 16.86
CA SER A 710 -17.22 31.10 18.09
C SER A 710 -16.18 30.98 19.21
N PHE A 711 -15.02 31.63 19.06
CA PHE A 711 -13.89 31.53 19.98
C PHE A 711 -13.23 32.87 20.22
N CYS A 712 -12.59 33.02 21.38
CA CYS A 712 -11.84 34.21 21.75
C CYS A 712 -10.66 33.86 22.68
N PRO A 713 -9.65 34.75 22.80
CA PRO A 713 -8.62 34.59 23.81
C PRO A 713 -9.24 34.63 25.22
N GLN A 714 -9.01 33.59 26.01
CA GLN A 714 -9.46 33.46 27.40
C GLN A 714 -8.26 33.26 28.33
N ILE A 715 -8.35 33.75 29.57
CA ILE A 715 -7.38 33.50 30.65
C ILE A 715 -7.91 32.37 31.51
N ILE A 716 -7.12 31.32 31.68
CA ILE A 716 -7.53 30.08 32.34
C ILE A 716 -6.51 29.73 33.42
N SER A 717 -7.02 29.35 34.60
CA SER A 717 -6.22 28.76 35.68
C SER A 717 -5.90 27.31 35.33
N THR A 718 -4.64 27.02 35.05
CA THR A 718 -4.18 25.64 34.79
C THR A 718 -4.09 24.84 36.08
N ARG A 719 -3.88 25.50 37.23
CA ARG A 719 -3.85 24.82 38.54
C ARG A 719 -5.19 24.20 38.87
N ASP A 720 -6.24 25.02 38.92
CA ASP A 720 -7.56 24.56 39.33
C ASP A 720 -8.08 23.45 38.41
N LEU A 721 -7.86 23.59 37.09
CA LEU A 721 -8.30 22.57 36.11
C LEU A 721 -7.56 21.24 36.25
N ILE A 722 -6.24 21.27 36.49
CA ILE A 722 -5.44 20.06 36.62
C ILE A 722 -5.70 19.41 37.99
N ASP A 723 -5.82 20.18 39.06
CA ASP A 723 -6.12 19.66 40.40
C ASP A 723 -7.51 19.01 40.43
N GLU A 724 -8.54 19.64 39.85
CA GLU A 724 -9.89 19.05 39.72
C GLU A 724 -9.84 17.73 38.93
N ALA A 725 -9.10 17.70 37.82
CA ALA A 725 -8.98 16.53 36.97
C ALA A 725 -8.19 15.39 37.67
N CYS A 726 -7.08 15.69 38.33
CA CYS A 726 -6.26 14.74 39.09
C CYS A 726 -7.05 14.15 40.27
N GLN A 727 -7.84 14.96 40.99
CA GLN A 727 -8.69 14.48 42.08
C GLN A 727 -9.77 13.54 41.57
N ARG A 728 -10.43 13.86 40.46
CA ARG A 728 -11.47 12.99 39.87
C ARG A 728 -10.91 11.65 39.40
N ILE A 729 -9.74 11.67 38.75
CA ILE A 729 -9.10 10.45 38.25
C ILE A 729 -8.44 9.65 39.38
N GLY A 730 -7.89 10.33 40.40
CA GLY A 730 -7.09 9.73 41.47
C GLY A 730 -5.64 9.43 41.05
N PHE A 731 -5.10 10.18 40.08
CA PHE A 731 -3.73 10.01 39.58
C PHE A 731 -3.13 11.36 39.15
N THR A 732 -1.88 11.61 39.53
CA THR A 732 -1.13 12.80 39.15
C THR A 732 0.04 12.41 38.25
N PRO A 733 0.02 12.76 36.96
CA PRO A 733 1.08 12.42 36.02
C PRO A 733 2.29 13.38 36.13
N GLU A 734 3.49 12.89 35.78
CA GLU A 734 4.70 13.74 35.70
C GLU A 734 4.64 14.73 34.53
N HIS A 735 4.13 14.28 33.37
CA HIS A 735 4.08 15.07 32.14
C HIS A 735 2.76 14.85 31.40
N ILE A 736 2.12 15.94 30.97
CA ILE A 736 0.91 15.89 30.12
C ILE A 736 1.17 16.73 28.88
N LYS A 737 1.36 16.08 27.74
CA LYS A 737 1.68 16.78 26.48
C LYS A 737 0.39 17.26 25.81
N GLY A 738 0.24 18.58 25.68
CA GLY A 738 -0.87 19.23 24.98
C GLY A 738 -0.51 19.67 23.55
N VAL A 739 -1.35 20.56 23.01
CA VAL A 739 -1.13 21.20 21.70
C VAL A 739 -0.74 22.67 21.86
N ARG A 740 -0.04 23.23 20.86
CA ARG A 740 0.32 24.66 20.90
C ARG A 740 -0.92 25.55 20.82
N GLY A 741 -1.88 25.15 20.00
CA GLY A 741 -3.15 25.81 19.76
C GLY A 741 -4.09 24.84 19.07
N LEU A 742 -5.39 25.01 19.27
CA LEU A 742 -6.39 24.18 18.62
C LEU A 742 -6.53 24.58 17.15
N THR A 743 -6.73 23.59 16.28
CA THR A 743 -6.86 23.79 14.83
C THR A 743 -8.28 23.57 14.31
N ASN A 744 -9.18 23.09 15.15
CA ASN A 744 -10.60 22.91 14.86
C ASN A 744 -11.39 24.21 14.73
N LYS A 745 -12.52 24.15 14.03
CA LYS A 745 -13.36 25.32 13.67
C LYS A 745 -13.81 26.11 14.90
N THR A 746 -14.20 25.42 15.96
CA THR A 746 -14.77 26.02 17.17
C THR A 746 -13.75 26.35 18.26
N ARG A 747 -12.49 25.87 18.15
CA ARG A 747 -11.49 25.91 19.24
C ARG A 747 -11.99 25.22 20.52
N THR A 748 -12.73 24.14 20.37
CA THR A 748 -13.21 23.30 21.47
C THR A 748 -12.08 22.38 21.95
N PRO A 749 -11.66 22.44 23.24
CA PRO A 749 -10.63 21.56 23.77
C PRO A 749 -11.21 20.20 24.19
N GLU A 750 -10.33 19.20 24.29
CA GLU A 750 -10.64 17.92 24.92
C GLU A 750 -10.55 18.02 26.47
N PRO A 751 -11.38 17.28 27.23
CA PRO A 751 -11.25 17.19 28.69
C PRO A 751 -9.86 16.71 29.13
N ILE A 752 -9.30 17.36 30.17
CA ILE A 752 -7.94 17.08 30.67
C ILE A 752 -7.86 15.69 31.32
N GLU A 753 -8.96 15.22 31.89
CA GLU A 753 -9.12 13.90 32.49
C GLU A 753 -8.72 12.78 31.51
N LYS A 754 -9.12 12.90 30.23
CA LYS A 754 -8.70 11.98 29.16
C LYS A 754 -7.19 12.01 28.96
N GLY A 755 -6.60 13.20 28.98
CA GLY A 755 -5.16 13.44 28.90
C GLY A 755 -4.36 12.79 30.02
N ILE A 756 -4.84 12.89 31.26
CA ILE A 756 -4.21 12.29 32.44
C ILE A 756 -4.21 10.76 32.32
N LEU A 757 -5.34 10.17 31.97
CA LEU A 757 -5.44 8.72 31.78
C LEU A 757 -4.57 8.23 30.62
N ARG A 758 -4.54 8.94 29.48
CA ARG A 758 -3.62 8.60 28.38
C ARG A 758 -2.15 8.69 28.82
N ALA A 759 -1.79 9.71 29.60
CA ALA A 759 -0.43 9.84 30.14
C ALA A 759 -0.07 8.68 31.09
N LYS A 760 -1.02 8.23 31.94
CA LYS A 760 -0.84 7.06 32.83
C LYS A 760 -0.47 5.79 32.07
N TYR A 761 -1.09 5.57 30.91
CA TYR A 761 -0.87 4.40 30.06
C TYR A 761 0.14 4.62 28.92
N ASN A 762 0.82 5.77 28.89
CA ASN A 762 1.75 6.15 27.81
C ASN A 762 1.12 6.08 26.40
N LEU A 763 -0.12 6.55 26.27
CA LEU A 763 -0.88 6.57 25.02
C LEU A 763 -0.84 7.95 24.36
N SER A 764 -0.90 7.97 23.04
CA SER A 764 -0.84 9.17 22.21
C SER A 764 -2.15 9.34 21.46
N VAL A 765 -2.70 10.56 21.47
CA VAL A 765 -3.97 10.88 20.81
C VAL A 765 -3.73 11.42 19.40
N TYR A 766 -4.56 10.99 18.44
CA TYR A 766 -4.59 11.57 17.10
C TYR A 766 -5.47 12.82 17.06
N LYS A 767 -5.48 13.52 15.92
CA LYS A 767 -6.14 14.84 15.77
C LYS A 767 -7.65 14.83 16.03
N ASP A 768 -8.29 13.67 15.93
CA ASP A 768 -9.72 13.47 16.07
C ASP A 768 -10.14 12.90 17.44
N GLY A 769 -9.18 12.70 18.35
CA GLY A 769 -9.40 12.15 19.70
C GLY A 769 -9.17 10.65 19.84
N THR A 770 -8.95 9.92 18.74
CA THR A 770 -8.77 8.46 18.74
C THR A 770 -7.33 8.03 19.02
N ILE A 771 -7.15 6.79 19.52
CA ILE A 771 -5.85 6.14 19.70
C ILE A 771 -5.67 5.09 18.59
N ARG A 772 -4.51 5.10 17.91
CA ARG A 772 -4.34 4.27 16.71
C ARG A 772 -3.00 3.55 16.64
N PHE A 773 -3.03 2.38 16.03
CA PHE A 773 -1.85 1.59 15.72
C PHE A 773 -1.77 1.32 14.21
N ASP A 774 -0.71 1.75 13.55
CA ASP A 774 -0.52 1.53 12.12
C ASP A 774 0.18 0.19 11.85
N ALA A 775 -0.36 -0.62 10.95
CA ALA A 775 0.24 -1.87 10.49
C ALA A 775 0.22 -1.98 8.95
N THR A 776 1.24 -2.62 8.36
CA THR A 776 1.24 -2.94 6.93
C THR A 776 0.18 -3.99 6.62
N ASN A 777 -0.59 -3.81 5.56
CA ASN A 777 -1.63 -4.75 5.17
C ASN A 777 -1.03 -6.02 4.57
N ALA A 778 -1.57 -7.18 4.92
CA ALA A 778 -1.26 -8.44 4.26
C ALA A 778 -2.53 -9.28 4.04
N PRO A 779 -2.72 -9.90 2.86
CA PRO A 779 -3.91 -10.69 2.57
C PRO A 779 -3.75 -12.08 3.17
N LEU A 780 -4.83 -12.61 3.73
CA LEU A 780 -4.90 -13.99 4.17
C LEU A 780 -6.30 -14.52 3.92
N THR A 781 -6.40 -15.72 3.37
CA THR A 781 -7.68 -16.42 3.20
C THR A 781 -7.78 -17.66 4.06
N HIS A 782 -6.65 -18.23 4.46
CA HIS A 782 -6.63 -19.43 5.27
C HIS A 782 -5.49 -19.40 6.29
N PHE A 783 -5.73 -19.93 7.48
CA PHE A 783 -4.77 -19.94 8.58
C PHE A 783 -4.80 -21.28 9.31
N LYS A 784 -3.71 -21.61 10.00
CA LYS A 784 -3.69 -22.69 10.99
C LYS A 784 -3.81 -22.11 12.39
N PRO A 785 -4.55 -22.76 13.31
CA PRO A 785 -4.59 -22.34 14.72
C PRO A 785 -3.18 -22.16 15.34
N SER A 786 -2.23 -23.02 14.99
CA SER A 786 -0.84 -22.97 15.49
C SER A 786 -0.07 -21.72 15.04
N GLU A 787 -0.38 -21.17 13.87
CA GLU A 787 0.29 -19.98 13.31
C GLU A 787 -0.11 -18.70 14.03
N ILE A 788 -1.38 -18.63 14.46
CA ILE A 788 -1.96 -17.42 15.06
C ILE A 788 -1.95 -17.46 16.59
N GLY A 789 -1.49 -18.57 17.17
CA GLY A 789 -1.33 -18.76 18.61
C GLY A 789 -2.65 -18.88 19.38
N VAL A 790 -3.66 -19.53 18.80
CA VAL A 790 -5.01 -19.65 19.39
C VAL A 790 -5.45 -21.10 19.51
N SER A 791 -6.13 -21.43 20.62
CA SER A 791 -6.61 -22.79 20.87
C SER A 791 -7.84 -23.12 20.01
N ILE A 792 -8.04 -24.41 19.75
CA ILE A 792 -9.17 -24.90 18.96
C ILE A 792 -10.50 -24.58 19.64
N GLU A 793 -10.55 -24.70 20.97
CA GLU A 793 -11.75 -24.39 21.76
C GLU A 793 -12.15 -22.93 21.56
N LYS A 794 -11.16 -22.01 21.59
CA LYS A 794 -11.43 -20.59 21.38
C LYS A 794 -11.90 -20.30 19.96
N LEU A 795 -11.35 -20.98 18.96
CA LEU A 795 -11.80 -20.85 17.57
C LEU A 795 -13.23 -21.38 17.39
N LYS A 796 -13.60 -22.49 18.07
CA LYS A 796 -14.97 -23.00 18.09
C LYS A 796 -15.94 -22.00 18.70
N GLU A 797 -15.58 -21.34 19.81
CA GLU A 797 -16.37 -20.24 20.39
C GLU A 797 -16.60 -19.09 19.39
N LEU A 798 -15.59 -18.77 18.58
CA LEU A 798 -15.65 -17.72 17.55
C LEU A 798 -16.46 -18.14 16.30
N GLY A 799 -16.86 -19.40 16.20
CA GLY A 799 -17.68 -19.93 15.10
C GLY A 799 -16.90 -20.72 14.04
N TYR A 800 -15.66 -21.15 14.31
CA TYR A 800 -14.89 -22.03 13.42
C TYR A 800 -15.11 -23.50 13.81
N THR A 801 -15.85 -24.24 12.98
CA THR A 801 -16.28 -25.62 13.32
C THR A 801 -15.57 -26.70 12.51
N HIS A 802 -15.14 -26.37 11.28
CA HIS A 802 -14.50 -27.28 10.34
C HIS A 802 -13.30 -26.60 9.65
N ASP A 803 -12.44 -27.42 9.05
CA ASP A 803 -11.36 -26.98 8.18
C ASP A 803 -11.86 -26.66 6.76
N TYR A 804 -11.00 -26.14 5.90
CA TYR A 804 -11.36 -25.74 4.53
C TYR A 804 -11.84 -26.88 3.61
N LEU A 805 -11.63 -28.15 4.02
CA LEU A 805 -12.10 -29.35 3.30
C LEU A 805 -13.42 -29.87 3.88
N GLY A 806 -13.97 -29.23 4.92
CA GLY A 806 -15.19 -29.65 5.59
C GLY A 806 -15.00 -30.67 6.72
N ASN A 807 -13.76 -31.02 7.08
CA ASN A 807 -13.54 -31.94 8.20
C ASN A 807 -13.68 -31.21 9.54
N PRO A 808 -14.23 -31.85 10.60
CA PRO A 808 -14.33 -31.23 11.91
C PRO A 808 -12.98 -30.74 12.45
N LEU A 809 -12.98 -29.55 13.07
CA LEU A 809 -11.77 -28.95 13.62
C LEU A 809 -11.36 -29.67 14.92
N GLY A 810 -10.22 -30.37 14.87
CA GLY A 810 -9.67 -31.16 15.97
C GLY A 810 -8.15 -31.11 16.13
N ASN A 811 -7.40 -30.57 15.16
CA ASN A 811 -5.95 -30.50 15.18
C ASN A 811 -5.46 -29.06 14.88
N PRO A 812 -4.49 -28.52 15.64
CA PRO A 812 -3.98 -27.15 15.44
C PRO A 812 -3.23 -26.92 14.11
N GLU A 813 -2.89 -27.98 13.38
CA GLU A 813 -2.28 -27.91 12.04
C GLU A 813 -3.31 -27.95 10.89
N GLN A 814 -4.59 -28.15 11.19
CA GLN A 814 -5.66 -28.03 10.19
C GLN A 814 -5.75 -26.59 9.70
N ILE A 815 -6.05 -26.44 8.41
CA ILE A 815 -6.15 -25.15 7.75
C ILE A 815 -7.63 -24.71 7.78
N CYS A 816 -7.93 -23.59 8.40
CA CYS A 816 -9.27 -23.00 8.45
C CYS A 816 -9.39 -21.90 7.41
N GLU A 817 -10.55 -21.78 6.75
CA GLU A 817 -10.89 -20.63 5.92
C GLU A 817 -11.22 -19.41 6.80
N LEU A 818 -10.55 -18.29 6.59
CA LEU A 818 -10.68 -17.06 7.36
C LEU A 818 -12.00 -16.35 7.03
N LYS A 819 -12.81 -16.08 8.06
CA LYS A 819 -14.06 -15.30 7.88
C LYS A 819 -13.76 -13.85 7.50
N VAL A 820 -14.65 -13.26 6.69
CA VAL A 820 -14.40 -12.02 5.95
C VAL A 820 -13.99 -10.79 6.79
N GLN A 821 -14.46 -10.64 8.03
CA GLN A 821 -14.11 -9.53 8.92
C GLN A 821 -13.21 -9.95 10.09
N ASP A 822 -12.69 -11.17 10.08
CA ASP A 822 -11.75 -11.63 11.09
C ASP A 822 -10.32 -11.22 10.71
N VAL A 823 -9.55 -10.76 11.70
CA VAL A 823 -8.20 -10.21 11.51
C VAL A 823 -7.21 -10.83 12.48
N ILE A 824 -5.96 -10.92 12.04
CA ILE A 824 -4.81 -11.36 12.83
C ILE A 824 -3.83 -10.19 12.90
N ILE A 825 -3.61 -9.69 14.11
CA ILE A 825 -2.88 -8.45 14.36
C ILE A 825 -1.42 -8.73 14.78
N PRO A 826 -0.47 -7.81 14.56
CA PRO A 826 0.92 -8.04 14.93
C PRO A 826 1.10 -8.02 16.46
N TRP A 827 1.97 -8.88 16.99
CA TRP A 827 2.31 -8.94 18.42
C TRP A 827 2.76 -7.58 18.99
N LYS A 828 3.42 -6.74 18.17
CA LYS A 828 3.82 -5.38 18.56
C LYS A 828 2.65 -4.44 18.88
N SER A 829 1.43 -4.77 18.45
CA SER A 829 0.22 -3.98 18.75
C SER A 829 -0.44 -4.37 20.07
N VAL A 830 -0.17 -5.58 20.58
CA VAL A 830 -0.91 -6.17 21.70
C VAL A 830 -0.80 -5.33 22.96
N GLU A 831 0.42 -4.97 23.37
CA GLU A 831 0.64 -4.15 24.57
C GLU A 831 -0.06 -2.80 24.47
N TYR A 832 0.01 -2.16 23.30
CA TYR A 832 -0.62 -0.86 23.05
C TYR A 832 -2.14 -0.93 23.07
N LEU A 833 -2.73 -1.98 22.49
CA LEU A 833 -4.19 -2.19 22.49
C LEU A 833 -4.69 -2.60 23.88
N MET A 834 -3.94 -3.40 24.65
CA MET A 834 -4.25 -3.69 26.06
C MET A 834 -4.22 -2.41 26.90
N ALA A 835 -3.20 -1.58 26.73
CA ALA A 835 -3.12 -0.28 27.39
C ALA A 835 -4.31 0.62 26.99
N THR A 836 -4.71 0.61 25.72
CA THR A 836 -5.90 1.34 25.24
C THR A 836 -7.19 0.81 25.84
N ALA A 837 -7.35 -0.52 25.95
CA ALA A 837 -8.53 -1.13 26.58
C ALA A 837 -8.64 -0.75 28.07
N ASN A 838 -7.52 -0.80 28.80
CA ASN A 838 -7.44 -0.39 30.20
C ASN A 838 -7.72 1.11 30.38
N PHE A 839 -7.21 1.94 29.47
CA PHE A 839 -7.55 3.36 29.39
C PHE A 839 -9.06 3.57 29.23
N VAL A 840 -9.71 2.86 28.31
CA VAL A 840 -11.16 2.97 28.08
C VAL A 840 -11.95 2.52 29.31
N ASP A 841 -11.55 1.42 29.95
CA ASP A 841 -12.21 0.91 31.16
C ASP A 841 -12.11 1.88 32.35
N GLU A 842 -10.92 2.43 32.60
CA GLU A 842 -10.75 3.45 33.64
C GLU A 842 -11.47 4.75 33.28
N LEU A 843 -11.51 5.13 32.00
CA LEU A 843 -12.26 6.29 31.54
C LEU A 843 -13.77 6.12 31.80
N LEU A 844 -14.34 4.95 31.51
CA LEU A 844 -15.72 4.61 31.83
C LEU A 844 -16.01 4.72 33.32
N GLN A 845 -15.15 4.17 34.18
CA GLN A 845 -15.35 4.20 35.62
C GLN A 845 -15.17 5.59 36.23
N LYS A 846 -14.06 6.27 35.92
CA LYS A 846 -13.62 7.48 36.63
C LYS A 846 -14.28 8.75 36.10
N LEU A 847 -14.49 8.85 34.79
CA LEU A 847 -15.11 10.04 34.19
C LEU A 847 -16.61 9.86 34.01
N TYR A 848 -17.05 8.72 33.47
CA TYR A 848 -18.46 8.51 33.10
C TYR A 848 -19.29 7.81 34.18
N GLY A 849 -18.66 7.22 35.21
CA GLY A 849 -19.35 6.50 36.29
C GLY A 849 -20.04 5.21 35.82
N LEU A 850 -19.48 4.53 34.82
CA LEU A 850 -19.99 3.28 34.24
C LEU A 850 -19.08 2.10 34.57
N GLN A 851 -19.59 0.88 34.39
CA GLN A 851 -18.81 -0.34 34.57
C GLN A 851 -17.73 -0.48 33.47
N PRO A 852 -16.57 -1.10 33.79
CA PRO A 852 -15.57 -1.43 32.77
C PRO A 852 -16.14 -2.41 31.75
N PHE A 853 -15.71 -2.28 30.50
CA PHE A 853 -16.19 -3.07 29.38
C PHE A 853 -15.23 -4.19 29.01
N TYR A 854 -13.97 -3.87 28.70
CA TYR A 854 -13.02 -4.82 28.12
C TYR A 854 -12.48 -5.82 29.14
N LYS A 855 -12.09 -5.36 30.32
CA LYS A 855 -11.53 -6.16 31.44
C LYS A 855 -10.36 -7.05 30.99
N ILE A 856 -9.48 -6.49 30.16
CA ILE A 856 -8.39 -7.23 29.50
C ILE A 856 -7.15 -7.26 30.41
N SER A 857 -6.67 -8.48 30.69
CA SER A 857 -5.52 -8.73 31.57
C SER A 857 -4.37 -9.42 30.87
N LYS A 858 -4.67 -10.28 29.89
CA LYS A 858 -3.70 -11.04 29.10
C LYS A 858 -3.96 -10.87 27.60
N PRO A 859 -2.96 -11.10 26.73
CA PRO A 859 -3.12 -11.01 25.28
C PRO A 859 -4.33 -11.77 24.75
N GLN A 860 -4.61 -12.97 25.27
CA GLN A 860 -5.70 -13.82 24.82
C GLN A 860 -7.09 -13.19 25.05
N ASP A 861 -7.23 -12.24 25.97
CA ASP A 861 -8.50 -11.55 26.22
C ASP A 861 -8.86 -10.56 25.10
N LEU A 862 -7.90 -10.17 24.25
CA LEU A 862 -8.18 -9.38 23.04
C LEU A 862 -8.88 -10.22 21.96
N ILE A 863 -8.80 -11.54 22.01
CA ILE A 863 -9.40 -12.42 21.01
C ILE A 863 -10.93 -12.35 21.14
N GLY A 864 -11.59 -11.99 20.04
CA GLY A 864 -13.02 -11.75 19.95
C GLY A 864 -13.41 -10.28 20.05
N THR A 865 -12.50 -9.39 20.44
CA THR A 865 -12.80 -7.95 20.52
C THR A 865 -12.92 -7.31 19.14
N LEU A 866 -13.80 -6.31 19.03
CA LEU A 866 -14.01 -5.55 17.79
C LEU A 866 -13.04 -4.37 17.69
N ILE A 867 -12.48 -4.25 16.50
CA ILE A 867 -11.67 -3.11 16.07
C ILE A 867 -12.34 -2.42 14.88
N ILE A 868 -11.94 -1.17 14.65
CA ILE A 868 -12.19 -0.44 13.41
C ILE A 868 -10.87 -0.33 12.68
N GLY A 869 -10.81 -0.91 11.48
CA GLY A 869 -9.75 -0.65 10.53
C GLY A 869 -10.05 0.64 9.78
N LEU A 870 -9.10 1.56 9.74
CA LEU A 870 -9.25 2.83 9.02
C LEU A 870 -8.03 3.09 8.15
N ALA A 871 -8.25 3.23 6.85
CA ALA A 871 -7.22 3.54 5.90
C ALA A 871 -6.90 5.05 5.88
N PRO A 872 -5.64 5.45 5.65
CA PRO A 872 -5.32 6.84 5.34
C PRO A 872 -6.14 7.35 4.15
N HIS A 873 -6.40 8.65 4.08
CA HIS A 873 -7.17 9.32 3.05
C HIS A 873 -8.64 8.89 2.92
N THR A 874 -9.14 8.05 3.82
CA THR A 874 -10.56 7.63 3.87
C THR A 874 -11.28 8.24 5.08
N CYS A 875 -12.60 8.20 5.04
CA CYS A 875 -13.50 8.71 6.08
C CYS A 875 -14.48 7.64 6.62
N ALA A 876 -14.36 6.39 6.15
CA ALA A 876 -15.17 5.27 6.56
C ALA A 876 -14.27 4.15 7.09
N GLY A 877 -14.47 3.77 8.35
CA GLY A 877 -13.81 2.62 8.95
C GLY A 877 -14.58 1.33 8.68
N VAL A 878 -13.93 0.19 8.83
CA VAL A 878 -14.54 -1.14 8.64
C VAL A 878 -14.37 -1.94 9.92
N ILE A 879 -15.45 -2.56 10.40
CA ILE A 879 -15.38 -3.43 11.58
C ILE A 879 -14.53 -4.67 11.27
N GLY A 880 -13.64 -5.00 12.18
CA GLY A 880 -12.92 -6.27 12.21
C GLY A 880 -12.97 -6.90 13.59
N ARG A 881 -12.82 -8.22 13.67
CA ARG A 881 -12.73 -8.97 14.93
C ARG A 881 -11.37 -9.62 15.06
N ILE A 882 -10.68 -9.38 16.18
CA ILE A 882 -9.36 -9.98 16.42
C ILE A 882 -9.53 -11.48 16.68
N ILE A 883 -8.87 -12.33 15.91
CA ILE A 883 -8.91 -13.79 16.11
C ILE A 883 -7.57 -14.42 16.48
N GLY A 884 -6.47 -13.66 16.45
CA GLY A 884 -5.14 -14.16 16.80
C GLY A 884 -4.04 -13.14 16.53
N PHE A 885 -2.79 -13.60 16.66
CA PHE A 885 -1.60 -12.73 16.60
C PHE A 885 -0.55 -13.25 15.64
N THR A 886 0.19 -12.34 15.00
CA THR A 886 1.37 -12.68 14.17
C THR A 886 2.64 -11.99 14.66
N ARG A 887 3.78 -12.67 14.50
CA ARG A 887 5.13 -12.17 14.76
C ARG A 887 5.68 -11.32 13.62
N LEU A 888 5.04 -11.33 12.46
CA LEU A 888 5.35 -10.41 11.37
C LEU A 888 4.83 -9.00 11.70
N ASN A 889 5.40 -7.97 11.08
CA ASN A 889 4.95 -6.59 11.26
C ASN A 889 3.82 -6.25 10.26
N VAL A 890 2.81 -7.11 10.17
CA VAL A 890 1.69 -6.96 9.23
C VAL A 890 0.36 -7.24 9.94
N CYS A 891 -0.72 -6.71 9.38
CA CYS A 891 -2.10 -7.07 9.73
C CYS A 891 -2.62 -8.03 8.66
N PHE A 892 -2.77 -9.31 9.02
CA PHE A 892 -3.37 -10.31 8.15
C PHE A 892 -4.89 -10.20 8.23
N ALA A 893 -5.54 -10.09 7.07
CA ALA A 893 -6.99 -10.06 6.98
C ALA A 893 -7.47 -10.59 5.63
N HIS A 894 -8.76 -10.92 5.56
CA HIS A 894 -9.39 -11.30 4.31
C HIS A 894 -9.21 -10.19 3.25
N PRO A 895 -8.95 -10.53 1.97
CA PRO A 895 -8.80 -9.54 0.90
C PRO A 895 -9.96 -8.52 0.82
N PHE A 896 -11.18 -8.96 1.11
CA PHE A 896 -12.34 -8.07 1.16
C PHE A 896 -12.26 -7.03 2.28
N TRP A 897 -11.68 -7.38 3.43
CA TRP A 897 -11.51 -6.43 4.53
C TRP A 897 -10.51 -5.33 4.18
N HIS A 898 -9.41 -5.69 3.50
CA HIS A 898 -8.46 -4.70 2.96
C HIS A 898 -9.10 -3.84 1.87
N SER A 899 -9.75 -4.48 0.89
CA SER A 899 -10.38 -3.77 -0.22
C SER A 899 -11.55 -2.86 0.19
N ALA A 900 -12.35 -3.24 1.19
CA ALA A 900 -13.44 -2.41 1.73
C ALA A 900 -12.94 -1.07 2.29
N LYS A 901 -11.66 -1.00 2.71
CA LYS A 901 -11.01 0.22 3.18
C LYS A 901 -10.32 1.00 2.06
N ARG A 902 -10.57 0.64 0.79
CA ARG A 902 -9.93 1.20 -0.40
C ARG A 902 -8.40 0.97 -0.43
N ARG A 903 -7.97 -0.24 -0.10
CA ARG A 903 -6.57 -0.62 0.07
C ARG A 903 -6.23 -1.95 -0.54
N ASP A 904 -5.00 -1.99 -1.05
CA ASP A 904 -4.38 -3.17 -1.61
C ASP A 904 -3.22 -3.63 -0.70
N CYS A 905 -2.64 -4.78 -1.01
CA CYS A 905 -1.46 -5.29 -0.32
C CYS A 905 -0.19 -4.98 -1.11
N ASP A 906 -0.04 -3.71 -1.53
CA ASP A 906 1.09 -3.24 -2.34
C ASP A 906 2.13 -2.43 -1.52
N GLY A 907 2.03 -2.45 -0.19
CA GLY A 907 2.84 -1.67 0.75
C GLY A 907 2.06 -0.58 1.49
N ASP A 908 0.73 -0.56 1.32
CA ASP A 908 -0.18 0.25 2.10
C ASP A 908 -0.24 -0.17 3.59
N GLU A 909 -0.63 0.81 4.41
CA GLU A 909 -0.71 0.70 5.86
C GLU A 909 -2.09 1.19 6.33
N ASP A 910 -2.68 0.47 7.28
CA ASP A 910 -3.94 0.84 7.90
C ASP A 910 -3.80 1.04 9.40
N SER A 911 -4.64 1.91 9.95
CA SER A 911 -4.77 2.12 11.38
C SER A 911 -5.78 1.14 11.98
N ILE A 912 -5.41 0.53 13.11
CA ILE A 912 -6.26 -0.28 13.98
C ILE A 912 -6.67 0.58 15.17
N ILE A 913 -7.98 0.64 15.44
CA ILE A 913 -8.59 1.40 16.54
C ILE A 913 -9.51 0.45 17.31
N LEU A 914 -9.49 0.44 18.64
CA LEU A 914 -10.50 -0.30 19.41
C LEU A 914 -11.88 0.34 19.20
N ALA A 915 -12.91 -0.46 18.90
CA ALA A 915 -14.21 0.07 18.50
C ALA A 915 -14.81 1.04 19.54
N LEU A 916 -14.78 0.67 20.83
CA LEU A 916 -15.30 1.53 21.90
C LEU A 916 -14.47 2.82 22.10
N ASP A 917 -13.14 2.79 21.87
CA ASP A 917 -12.31 4.00 21.91
C ASP A 917 -12.78 5.01 20.84
N ALA A 918 -13.04 4.52 19.62
CA ALA A 918 -13.53 5.36 18.54
C ALA A 918 -14.86 6.03 18.91
N PHE A 919 -15.88 5.25 19.32
CA PHE A 919 -17.20 5.82 19.65
C PHE A 919 -17.16 6.76 20.88
N LEU A 920 -16.27 6.50 21.86
CA LEU A 920 -16.16 7.34 23.07
C LEU A 920 -15.31 8.60 22.90
N ASN A 921 -14.26 8.56 22.07
CA ASN A 921 -13.27 9.63 22.04
C ASN A 921 -13.22 10.43 20.73
N PHE A 922 -13.79 9.91 19.64
CA PHE A 922 -13.90 10.65 18.38
C PHE A 922 -14.85 11.86 18.50
N SER A 923 -14.51 13.00 17.91
CA SER A 923 -15.48 14.09 17.71
C SER A 923 -15.21 14.86 16.42
N ARG A 924 -16.27 15.20 15.69
CA ARG A 924 -16.17 16.07 14.50
C ARG A 924 -15.70 17.48 14.90
N GLU A 925 -16.00 17.89 16.13
CA GLU A 925 -15.55 19.17 16.69
C GLU A 925 -14.03 19.23 16.88
N TYR A 926 -13.30 18.11 16.88
CA TYR A 926 -11.83 18.10 16.99
C TYR A 926 -11.11 18.21 15.64
N LEU A 927 -11.84 17.99 14.53
CA LEU A 927 -11.23 17.96 13.20
C LEU A 927 -10.67 19.33 12.78
N PRO A 928 -9.49 19.38 12.14
CA PRO A 928 -8.88 20.61 11.66
C PRO A 928 -9.76 21.39 10.67
N ASP A 929 -9.85 22.70 10.83
CA ASP A 929 -10.58 23.63 9.94
C ASP A 929 -9.70 24.04 8.74
N GLN A 930 -9.36 23.07 7.90
CA GLN A 930 -8.60 23.26 6.67
C GLN A 930 -9.03 22.23 5.62
N ILE A 931 -8.83 22.55 4.34
CA ILE A 931 -9.07 21.62 3.23
C ILE A 931 -8.24 20.35 3.44
N GLY A 932 -8.90 19.19 3.39
CA GLY A 932 -8.35 17.87 3.71
C GLY A 932 -8.39 17.50 5.19
N GLY A 933 -9.00 18.32 6.05
CA GLY A 933 -9.02 18.15 7.50
C GLY A 933 -9.83 16.95 7.98
N ILE A 934 -10.85 16.53 7.21
CA ILE A 934 -11.71 15.38 7.54
C ILE A 934 -11.12 14.03 7.11
N MET A 935 -10.06 14.02 6.30
CA MET A 935 -9.38 12.79 5.90
C MET A 935 -8.82 12.04 7.12
N ASP A 936 -8.69 10.73 7.01
CA ASP A 936 -8.22 9.84 8.07
C ASP A 936 -9.13 9.86 9.31
N SER A 937 -10.43 10.13 9.21
CA SER A 937 -11.33 10.22 10.36
C SER A 937 -12.49 9.23 10.24
N PRO A 938 -12.85 8.47 11.28
CA PRO A 938 -13.92 7.48 11.20
C PRO A 938 -15.30 8.17 11.28
N LEU A 939 -15.71 8.88 10.22
CA LEU A 939 -17.02 9.55 10.17
C LEU A 939 -18.16 8.53 10.06
N PHE A 940 -17.88 7.44 9.34
CA PHE A 940 -18.77 6.29 9.21
C PHE A 940 -18.04 5.00 9.58
N VAL A 941 -18.80 3.98 9.97
CA VAL A 941 -18.32 2.61 10.15
C VAL A 941 -19.18 1.64 9.36
N ILE A 942 -18.54 0.84 8.51
CA ILE A 942 -19.15 -0.25 7.75
C ILE A 942 -19.27 -1.46 8.67
N ARG A 943 -20.51 -1.88 8.94
CA ARG A 943 -20.82 -2.99 9.86
C ARG A 943 -20.59 -4.37 9.23
N THR A 944 -20.95 -4.53 7.96
CA THR A 944 -20.91 -5.80 7.21
C THR A 944 -20.31 -5.58 5.84
N ILE A 945 -19.45 -6.50 5.40
CA ILE A 945 -18.80 -6.41 4.09
C ILE A 945 -19.51 -7.32 3.09
N MET A 946 -19.93 -6.75 1.96
CA MET A 946 -20.49 -7.47 0.83
C MET A 946 -19.50 -7.45 -0.35
N PRO A 947 -19.18 -8.60 -0.97
CA PRO A 947 -18.17 -8.67 -2.04
C PRO A 947 -18.49 -7.82 -3.28
N GLU A 948 -19.76 -7.49 -3.52
CA GLU A 948 -20.19 -6.69 -4.65
C GLU A 948 -19.91 -5.18 -4.46
N GLU A 949 -19.70 -4.76 -3.21
CA GLU A 949 -19.54 -3.36 -2.81
C GLU A 949 -18.07 -2.94 -2.61
N VAL A 950 -17.15 -3.90 -2.63
CA VAL A 950 -15.71 -3.63 -2.49
C VAL A 950 -15.10 -3.18 -3.83
N GLN A 951 -13.78 -2.98 -3.86
CA GLN A 951 -13.12 -2.51 -5.08
C GLN A 951 -13.01 -3.64 -6.11
N ARG A 952 -12.97 -3.23 -7.38
CA ARG A 952 -12.80 -4.14 -8.53
C ARG A 952 -11.64 -5.15 -8.37
N GLN A 953 -10.53 -4.77 -7.74
CA GLN A 953 -9.39 -5.67 -7.56
C GLN A 953 -9.75 -6.91 -6.74
N ALA A 954 -10.61 -6.77 -5.72
CA ALA A 954 -11.12 -7.90 -4.96
C ALA A 954 -12.12 -8.75 -5.76
N HIS A 955 -12.81 -8.18 -6.74
CA HIS A 955 -13.71 -8.94 -7.64
C HIS A 955 -12.90 -9.83 -8.60
N GLU A 956 -11.74 -9.36 -9.01
CA GLU A 956 -10.81 -10.07 -9.90
C GLU A 956 -9.80 -10.94 -9.11
N PHE A 957 -10.04 -11.12 -7.81
CA PHE A 957 -9.25 -11.98 -6.95
C PHE A 957 -9.49 -13.45 -7.30
N ASP A 958 -8.40 -14.18 -7.48
CA ASP A 958 -8.36 -15.58 -7.87
C ASP A 958 -8.62 -16.51 -6.68
N VAL A 959 -9.56 -17.43 -6.85
CA VAL A 959 -10.01 -18.38 -5.82
C VAL A 959 -9.95 -19.84 -6.29
N ALA A 960 -9.26 -20.11 -7.40
CA ALA A 960 -9.10 -21.46 -7.95
C ALA A 960 -8.17 -22.34 -7.08
N ASP A 961 -8.44 -23.64 -7.10
CA ASP A 961 -7.60 -24.68 -6.49
C ASP A 961 -6.40 -25.04 -7.37
N LYS A 962 -6.52 -24.89 -8.69
CA LYS A 962 -5.46 -25.11 -9.68
C LYS A 962 -5.73 -24.34 -10.97
N TYR A 963 -4.69 -24.15 -11.78
CA TYR A 963 -4.85 -23.59 -13.11
C TYR A 963 -4.91 -24.70 -14.17
N PRO A 964 -5.83 -24.61 -15.15
CA PRO A 964 -5.99 -25.63 -16.17
C PRO A 964 -4.84 -25.60 -17.19
N ILE A 965 -4.58 -26.73 -17.84
CA ILE A 965 -3.57 -26.84 -18.91
C ILE A 965 -3.75 -25.79 -20.03
N ALA A 966 -5.00 -25.41 -20.34
CA ALA A 966 -5.32 -24.40 -21.33
C ALA A 966 -4.71 -23.03 -20.98
N PHE A 967 -4.75 -22.65 -19.69
CA PHE A 967 -4.16 -21.39 -19.21
C PHE A 967 -2.67 -21.33 -19.54
N TYR A 968 -1.90 -22.35 -19.14
CA TYR A 968 -0.46 -22.39 -19.40
C TYR A 968 -0.12 -22.29 -20.89
N ARG A 969 -0.89 -22.96 -21.76
CA ARG A 969 -0.68 -22.90 -23.22
C ARG A 969 -0.93 -21.51 -23.80
N GLU A 970 -1.95 -20.81 -23.34
CA GLU A 970 -2.26 -19.46 -23.81
C GLU A 970 -1.24 -18.41 -23.34
N THR A 971 -0.51 -18.68 -22.25
CA THR A 971 0.61 -17.80 -21.82
C THR A 971 1.72 -17.70 -22.87
N PHE A 972 2.00 -18.79 -23.60
CA PHE A 972 3.01 -18.79 -24.68
C PHE A 972 2.57 -17.99 -25.92
N ARG A 973 1.28 -17.67 -26.03
CA ARG A 973 0.72 -16.85 -27.12
C ARG A 973 0.65 -15.36 -26.74
N ASN A 974 1.15 -14.98 -25.55
CA ASN A 974 1.13 -13.61 -25.02
C ASN A 974 -0.27 -12.98 -25.00
N LYS A 975 -1.32 -13.78 -24.75
CA LYS A 975 -2.70 -13.29 -24.68
C LYS A 975 -2.91 -12.34 -23.51
N SER A 976 -3.90 -11.45 -23.67
CA SER A 976 -4.34 -10.58 -22.58
C SER A 976 -5.04 -11.39 -21.48
N ALA A 977 -4.79 -11.06 -20.21
CA ALA A 977 -5.44 -11.71 -19.08
C ALA A 977 -6.99 -11.61 -19.16
N ARG A 978 -7.54 -10.54 -19.76
CA ARG A 978 -9.00 -10.37 -19.93
C ARG A 978 -9.63 -11.41 -20.85
N GLU A 979 -8.90 -11.92 -21.83
CA GLU A 979 -9.41 -12.95 -22.75
C GLU A 979 -9.54 -14.31 -22.06
N LEU A 980 -8.78 -14.53 -20.98
CA LEU A 980 -8.74 -15.79 -20.25
C LEU A 980 -9.57 -15.75 -18.95
N ILE A 981 -10.37 -14.70 -18.74
CA ILE A 981 -11.16 -14.54 -17.51
C ILE A 981 -12.02 -15.76 -17.20
N ASN A 982 -12.63 -16.38 -18.22
CA ASN A 982 -13.51 -17.54 -18.05
C ASN A 982 -12.78 -18.86 -17.75
N LEU A 983 -11.44 -18.90 -17.84
CA LEU A 983 -10.67 -20.12 -17.57
C LEU A 983 -10.35 -20.31 -16.09
N ILE A 984 -10.32 -19.22 -15.32
CA ILE A 984 -9.91 -19.22 -13.92
C ILE A 984 -11.10 -18.77 -13.05
N ASP A 985 -11.33 -19.46 -11.95
CA ASP A 985 -12.37 -19.08 -11.01
C ASP A 985 -11.95 -17.85 -10.20
N ILE A 986 -12.77 -16.80 -10.25
CA ILE A 986 -12.54 -15.51 -9.58
C ILE A 986 -13.79 -15.14 -8.78
N VAL A 987 -13.61 -14.29 -7.77
CA VAL A 987 -14.70 -13.82 -6.90
C VAL A 987 -15.92 -13.32 -7.68
N LYS A 988 -15.69 -12.57 -8.76
CA LYS A 988 -16.76 -12.02 -9.61
C LYS A 988 -17.71 -13.08 -10.17
N HIS A 989 -17.23 -14.31 -10.43
CA HIS A 989 -18.07 -15.40 -10.93
C HIS A 989 -19.01 -15.97 -9.87
N ARG A 990 -18.74 -15.69 -8.58
CA ARG A 990 -19.44 -16.31 -7.45
C ARG A 990 -20.54 -15.45 -6.83
N PHE A 991 -20.71 -14.18 -7.25
CA PHE A 991 -21.65 -13.20 -6.65
C PHE A 991 -23.10 -13.69 -6.51
N ASP A 992 -23.56 -14.56 -7.41
CA ASP A 992 -24.93 -15.08 -7.37
C ASP A 992 -25.13 -16.34 -6.52
N SER A 993 -24.10 -16.78 -5.79
CA SER A 993 -24.10 -18.01 -4.99
C SER A 993 -23.63 -17.78 -3.56
N GLU A 994 -23.85 -18.78 -2.69
CA GLU A 994 -23.30 -18.76 -1.32
C GLU A 994 -21.76 -18.76 -1.31
N ALA A 995 -21.11 -19.24 -2.37
CA ALA A 995 -19.66 -19.29 -2.51
C ALA A 995 -18.99 -17.90 -2.68
N ARG A 996 -19.77 -16.80 -2.69
CA ARG A 996 -19.22 -15.44 -2.74
C ARG A 996 -18.46 -15.04 -1.46
N LEU A 997 -18.76 -15.69 -0.33
CA LEU A 997 -18.12 -15.42 0.97
C LEU A 997 -17.26 -16.59 1.48
N GLN A 998 -17.33 -17.77 0.85
CA GLN A 998 -16.73 -19.00 1.37
C GLN A 998 -16.31 -19.97 0.25
N GLY A 999 -15.56 -21.01 0.60
CA GLY A 999 -15.05 -22.01 -0.34
C GLY A 999 -13.92 -21.47 -1.20
N PHE A 1000 -13.12 -20.54 -0.68
CA PHE A 1000 -11.95 -20.02 -1.39
C PHE A 1000 -10.88 -21.09 -1.42
N MET A 1001 -10.13 -21.18 -2.52
CA MET A 1001 -8.99 -22.08 -2.61
C MET A 1001 -7.70 -21.30 -2.90
N PHE A 1002 -6.61 -22.03 -3.02
CA PHE A 1002 -5.29 -21.53 -3.37
C PHE A 1002 -4.54 -22.63 -4.15
N THR A 1003 -3.72 -22.22 -5.12
CA THR A 1003 -3.05 -23.14 -6.04
C THR A 1003 -1.72 -23.68 -5.53
N ILE A 1004 -1.04 -22.93 -4.66
CA ILE A 1004 0.26 -23.33 -4.10
C ILE A 1004 0.17 -23.33 -2.57
N PRO A 1005 0.51 -24.43 -1.89
CA PRO A 1005 0.51 -24.46 -0.44
C PRO A 1005 1.64 -23.62 0.18
N THR A 1006 1.48 -23.29 1.46
CA THR A 1006 2.53 -22.69 2.30
C THR A 1006 2.49 -23.36 3.67
N SER A 1007 3.62 -23.90 4.14
CA SER A 1007 3.66 -24.64 5.40
C SER A 1007 3.44 -23.73 6.61
N ASN A 1008 4.05 -22.54 6.60
CA ASN A 1008 3.93 -21.54 7.66
C ASN A 1008 3.93 -20.11 7.09
N ILE A 1009 2.87 -19.34 7.36
CA ILE A 1009 2.72 -17.94 6.90
C ILE A 1009 3.69 -16.95 7.55
N GLU A 1010 4.38 -17.35 8.63
CA GLU A 1010 5.39 -16.57 9.35
C GLU A 1010 6.83 -16.98 9.03
N ALA A 1011 7.04 -17.88 8.06
CA ALA A 1011 8.36 -18.37 7.71
C ALA A 1011 9.27 -17.26 7.15
N GLY A 1012 10.58 -17.46 7.25
CA GLY A 1012 11.58 -16.53 6.73
C GLY A 1012 11.91 -15.41 7.71
N ASN A 1013 12.11 -14.20 7.18
CA ASN A 1013 12.57 -13.06 7.96
C ASN A 1013 11.41 -12.19 8.46
N ARG A 1014 11.45 -11.81 9.74
CA ARG A 1014 10.38 -11.05 10.41
C ARG A 1014 10.53 -9.54 10.28
N GLU A 1015 11.76 -9.04 10.20
CA GLU A 1015 12.05 -7.62 10.15
C GLU A 1015 13.21 -7.34 9.20
N SER A 1016 13.03 -6.38 8.29
CA SER A 1016 14.05 -6.08 7.29
C SER A 1016 15.28 -5.44 7.92
N ILE A 1017 16.48 -5.84 7.48
CA ILE A 1017 17.77 -5.29 7.92
C ILE A 1017 17.87 -3.77 7.73
N TYR A 1018 17.10 -3.20 6.80
CA TYR A 1018 17.02 -1.74 6.62
C TYR A 1018 16.64 -0.99 7.90
N LYS A 1019 15.82 -1.58 8.76
CA LYS A 1019 15.39 -0.96 10.02
C LYS A 1019 16.42 -1.12 11.14
N THR A 1020 17.19 -2.21 11.11
CA THR A 1020 18.21 -2.49 12.12
C THR A 1020 19.44 -1.60 11.90
N LEU A 1021 19.77 -1.29 10.64
CA LEU A 1021 20.82 -0.34 10.28
C LEU A 1021 20.38 1.09 10.60
N LYS A 1022 21.13 1.79 11.46
CA LYS A 1022 20.82 3.18 11.88
C LYS A 1022 21.40 4.22 10.93
N ARG A 1023 22.67 4.08 10.52
CA ARG A 1023 23.36 5.08 9.69
C ARG A 1023 23.08 4.85 8.20
N MET A 1024 23.08 5.93 7.43
CA MET A 1024 22.85 5.86 6.00
C MET A 1024 24.01 5.20 5.26
N THR A 1025 25.24 5.47 5.68
CA THR A 1025 26.45 4.87 5.11
C THR A 1025 26.43 3.34 5.22
N ASP A 1026 26.01 2.80 6.37
CA ASP A 1026 25.89 1.34 6.57
C ASP A 1026 24.84 0.73 5.64
N LYS A 1027 23.69 1.42 5.48
CA LYS A 1027 22.61 1.00 4.56
C LYS A 1027 23.06 1.01 3.11
N LEU A 1028 23.83 2.01 2.70
CA LEU A 1028 24.41 2.09 1.35
C LEU A 1028 25.38 0.93 1.14
N ASN A 1029 26.31 0.71 2.06
CA ASN A 1029 27.30 -0.35 1.95
C ASN A 1029 26.66 -1.74 1.90
N ALA A 1030 25.63 -1.97 2.71
CA ALA A 1030 24.85 -3.21 2.67
C ALA A 1030 24.10 -3.40 1.33
N GLN A 1031 23.50 -2.32 0.80
CA GLN A 1031 22.86 -2.35 -0.52
C GLN A 1031 23.85 -2.71 -1.63
N LEU A 1032 25.02 -2.08 -1.65
CA LEU A 1032 26.03 -2.31 -2.69
C LEU A 1032 26.70 -3.67 -2.55
N GLY A 1033 26.97 -4.10 -1.32
CA GLY A 1033 27.50 -5.44 -1.04
C GLY A 1033 26.53 -6.55 -1.48
N LEU A 1034 25.21 -6.31 -1.38
CA LEU A 1034 24.22 -7.23 -1.94
C LEU A 1034 24.22 -7.19 -3.48
N ALA A 1035 24.30 -6.01 -4.09
CA ALA A 1035 24.37 -5.86 -5.55
C ALA A 1035 25.60 -6.57 -6.15
N GLU A 1036 26.76 -6.54 -5.48
CA GLU A 1036 27.96 -7.28 -5.89
C GLU A 1036 27.73 -8.80 -5.93
N LYS A 1037 26.91 -9.33 -5.02
CA LYS A 1037 26.63 -10.77 -4.94
C LYS A 1037 25.60 -11.21 -5.98
N ILE A 1038 24.66 -10.38 -6.41
CA ILE A 1038 23.60 -10.82 -7.33
C ILE A 1038 24.09 -10.82 -8.78
N LYS A 1039 23.86 -11.91 -9.52
CA LYS A 1039 24.24 -11.99 -10.95
C LYS A 1039 23.36 -11.12 -11.84
N ALA A 1040 22.08 -11.00 -11.51
CA ALA A 1040 21.09 -10.22 -12.25
C ALA A 1040 21.15 -8.69 -12.00
N VAL A 1041 22.19 -8.19 -11.31
CA VAL A 1041 22.37 -6.77 -10.98
C VAL A 1041 23.77 -6.33 -11.36
N ASP A 1042 23.86 -5.16 -11.99
CA ASP A 1042 25.13 -4.48 -12.25
C ASP A 1042 25.35 -3.40 -11.19
N VAL A 1043 26.37 -3.61 -10.36
CA VAL A 1043 26.69 -2.70 -9.25
C VAL A 1043 27.14 -1.32 -9.73
N GLN A 1044 27.79 -1.21 -10.90
CA GLN A 1044 28.23 0.09 -11.42
C GLN A 1044 27.02 0.95 -11.74
N VAL A 1045 26.04 0.38 -12.46
CA VAL A 1045 24.76 1.04 -12.78
C VAL A 1045 24.00 1.41 -11.51
N VAL A 1046 23.93 0.51 -10.51
CA VAL A 1046 23.26 0.84 -9.23
C VAL A 1046 23.93 2.01 -8.54
N ALA A 1047 25.26 2.02 -8.50
CA ALA A 1047 26.02 3.08 -7.85
C ALA A 1047 25.83 4.43 -8.56
N GLU A 1048 25.78 4.45 -9.90
CA GLU A 1048 25.49 5.67 -10.69
C GLU A 1048 24.08 6.20 -10.43
N ILE A 1049 23.08 5.32 -10.39
CA ILE A 1049 21.70 5.71 -10.08
C ILE A 1049 21.62 6.33 -8.69
N VAL A 1050 22.24 5.69 -7.67
CA VAL A 1050 22.22 6.22 -6.29
C VAL A 1050 22.95 7.56 -6.19
N LEU A 1051 24.10 7.69 -6.88
CA LEU A 1051 24.87 8.93 -6.91
C LEU A 1051 24.05 10.09 -7.47
N ASN A 1052 23.37 9.89 -8.60
CA ASN A 1052 22.58 10.93 -9.25
C ASN A 1052 21.28 11.24 -8.52
N THR A 1053 20.51 10.21 -8.17
CA THR A 1053 19.13 10.37 -7.69
C THR A 1053 19.05 10.73 -6.21
N HIS A 1054 20.07 10.34 -5.43
CA HIS A 1054 20.12 10.58 -3.99
C HIS A 1054 21.21 11.58 -3.60
N PHE A 1055 22.49 11.28 -3.84
CA PHE A 1055 23.58 12.08 -3.26
C PHE A 1055 23.79 13.44 -3.92
N ILE A 1056 24.06 13.49 -5.23
CA ILE A 1056 24.26 14.75 -5.94
C ILE A 1056 23.04 15.65 -5.79
N ARG A 1057 21.83 15.08 -5.89
CA ARG A 1057 20.58 15.81 -5.71
C ARG A 1057 20.43 16.40 -4.30
N ASP A 1058 20.76 15.65 -3.25
CA ASP A 1058 20.66 16.13 -1.87
C ASP A 1058 21.75 17.18 -1.55
N ILE A 1059 23.00 16.96 -1.99
CA ILE A 1059 24.10 17.90 -1.77
C ILE A 1059 23.81 19.23 -2.47
N SER A 1060 23.52 19.22 -3.77
CA SER A 1060 23.19 20.44 -4.52
C SER A 1060 21.90 21.09 -4.01
N GLY A 1061 20.91 20.29 -3.60
CA GLY A 1061 19.66 20.78 -3.02
C GLY A 1061 19.88 21.51 -1.69
N ASN A 1062 20.65 20.92 -0.78
CA ASN A 1062 21.00 21.51 0.51
C ASN A 1062 21.91 22.73 0.35
N LEU A 1063 22.82 22.73 -0.62
CA LEU A 1063 23.66 23.89 -0.97
C LEU A 1063 22.80 25.07 -1.43
N ARG A 1064 21.89 24.85 -2.37
CA ARG A 1064 20.93 25.87 -2.84
C ARG A 1064 20.01 26.34 -1.71
N ALA A 1065 19.51 25.41 -0.90
CA ALA A 1065 18.67 25.72 0.25
C ALA A 1065 19.41 26.58 1.27
N PHE A 1066 20.70 26.30 1.53
CA PHE A 1066 21.54 27.08 2.43
C PHE A 1066 21.71 28.52 1.94
N ALA A 1067 21.95 28.73 0.65
CA ALA A 1067 22.10 30.06 0.05
C ALA A 1067 20.78 30.88 0.07
N THR A 1068 19.63 30.20 0.05
CA THR A 1068 18.29 30.83 -0.01
C THR A 1068 17.52 30.75 1.30
N GLN A 1069 18.15 30.32 2.39
CA GLN A 1069 17.47 29.93 3.61
C GLN A 1069 16.80 31.09 4.36
N SER A 1070 15.85 30.71 5.22
CA SER A 1070 15.26 31.59 6.22
C SER A 1070 15.85 31.31 7.61
N PHE A 1071 15.74 32.27 8.51
CA PHE A 1071 16.20 32.20 9.89
C PHE A 1071 15.02 31.92 10.81
N ARG A 1072 15.21 31.05 11.81
CA ARG A 1072 14.15 30.68 12.75
C ARG A 1072 14.55 31.04 14.17
N CYS A 1073 13.65 31.63 14.94
CA CYS A 1073 13.88 31.81 16.37
C CYS A 1073 13.77 30.48 17.14
N LYS A 1074 14.75 30.16 18.01
CA LYS A 1074 14.72 28.96 18.87
C LYS A 1074 13.51 28.93 19.82
N ARG A 1075 13.05 30.10 20.27
CA ARG A 1075 12.02 30.23 21.31
C ARG A 1075 10.60 30.23 20.76
N CYS A 1076 10.30 31.11 19.80
CA CYS A 1076 8.94 31.26 19.25
C CYS A 1076 8.71 30.54 17.91
N ASN A 1077 9.76 29.98 17.30
CA ASN A 1077 9.77 29.37 15.97
C ASN A 1077 9.33 30.28 14.81
N LYS A 1078 9.28 31.60 15.03
CA LYS A 1078 9.00 32.57 13.95
C LYS A 1078 10.14 32.54 12.93
N ARG A 1079 9.78 32.52 11.65
CA ARG A 1079 10.72 32.50 10.53
C ARG A 1079 10.87 33.91 9.94
N PHE A 1080 12.11 34.28 9.64
CA PHE A 1080 12.47 35.54 9.02
C PHE A 1080 13.23 35.25 7.75
N ARG A 1081 12.85 35.89 6.64
CA ARG A 1081 13.55 35.73 5.35
C ARG A 1081 15.01 36.22 5.42
N ARG A 1082 15.28 37.21 6.28
CA ARG A 1082 16.62 37.78 6.51
C ARG A 1082 16.86 37.90 8.02
N VAL A 1083 18.11 37.93 8.43
CA VAL A 1083 18.46 38.22 9.83
C VAL A 1083 18.03 39.66 10.15
N PRO A 1084 17.19 39.89 11.17
CA PRO A 1084 16.95 41.23 11.70
C PRO A 1084 18.27 41.86 12.13
N LEU A 1085 18.50 43.13 11.84
CA LEU A 1085 19.76 43.82 12.15
C LEU A 1085 20.16 43.75 13.64
N LYS A 1086 19.18 43.61 14.54
CA LYS A 1086 19.42 43.42 15.99
C LYS A 1086 20.00 42.04 16.36
N GLY A 1087 20.11 41.11 15.42
CA GLY A 1087 20.61 39.74 15.65
C GLY A 1087 19.67 38.82 16.47
N VAL A 1088 18.64 39.39 17.12
CA VAL A 1088 17.66 38.68 17.94
C VAL A 1088 16.26 38.71 17.32
N CYS A 1089 15.40 37.78 17.75
CA CYS A 1089 14.01 37.78 17.35
C CYS A 1089 13.28 39.04 17.85
N PRO A 1090 12.70 39.87 16.97
CA PRO A 1090 12.03 41.12 17.37
C PRO A 1090 10.82 40.91 18.30
N GLU A 1091 10.17 39.74 18.27
CA GLU A 1091 8.98 39.50 19.10
C GLU A 1091 9.26 38.89 20.48
N CYS A 1092 10.34 38.13 20.65
CA CYS A 1092 10.57 37.39 21.90
C CYS A 1092 12.00 37.48 22.44
N GLY A 1093 12.87 38.26 21.78
CA GLY A 1093 14.28 38.42 22.12
C GLY A 1093 15.13 37.17 21.96
N GLY A 1094 14.56 36.05 21.49
CA GLY A 1094 15.28 34.78 21.37
C GLY A 1094 16.29 34.75 20.23
N GLU A 1095 17.32 33.92 20.40
CA GLU A 1095 18.36 33.66 19.41
C GLU A 1095 17.78 33.12 18.09
N LEU A 1096 18.35 33.55 16.98
CA LEU A 1096 18.00 33.13 15.64
C LEU A 1096 18.99 32.07 15.14
N THR A 1097 18.46 31.02 14.52
CA THR A 1097 19.26 29.94 13.94
C THR A 1097 19.05 29.88 12.45
N LEU A 1098 20.09 29.42 11.76
CA LEU A 1098 19.98 28.90 10.41
C LEU A 1098 19.01 27.73 10.38
N THR A 1099 18.29 27.58 9.28
CA THR A 1099 17.42 26.41 9.06
C THR A 1099 18.17 25.26 8.41
N VAL A 1100 19.24 25.56 7.66
CA VAL A 1100 20.17 24.59 7.08
C VAL A 1100 21.58 24.92 7.54
N HIS A 1101 22.32 23.92 8.01
CA HIS A 1101 23.69 24.08 8.52
C HIS A 1101 24.71 23.47 7.55
N ARG A 1102 25.98 23.93 7.58
CA ARG A 1102 27.09 23.41 6.76
C ARG A 1102 27.18 21.88 6.77
N GLY A 1103 27.15 21.27 7.95
CA GLY A 1103 27.23 19.81 8.10
C GLY A 1103 26.06 19.05 7.46
N THR A 1104 24.95 19.72 7.11
CA THR A 1104 23.85 19.10 6.33
C THR A 1104 24.23 18.97 4.85
N ILE A 1105 25.01 19.91 4.32
CA ILE A 1105 25.48 19.92 2.93
C ILE A 1105 26.61 18.89 2.73
N GLU A 1106 27.59 18.90 3.64
CA GLU A 1106 28.78 18.02 3.55
C GLU A 1106 28.48 16.55 3.87
N LYS A 1107 27.29 16.26 4.43
CA LYS A 1107 26.89 14.97 4.99
C LYS A 1107 27.18 13.75 4.09
N TYR A 1108 27.01 13.90 2.78
CA TYR A 1108 27.15 12.79 1.81
C TYR A 1108 28.31 12.97 0.83
N LEU A 1109 29.11 14.03 0.96
CA LEU A 1109 30.15 14.35 -0.02
C LEU A 1109 31.25 13.27 -0.05
N GLU A 1110 31.71 12.83 1.12
CA GLU A 1110 32.71 11.75 1.23
C GLU A 1110 32.18 10.40 0.73
N ASP A 1111 30.94 10.07 1.07
CA ASP A 1111 30.28 8.84 0.60
C ASP A 1111 30.15 8.82 -0.94
N ALA A 1112 29.83 9.97 -1.55
CA ALA A 1112 29.77 10.13 -3.00
C ALA A 1112 31.15 9.96 -3.66
N TRP A 1113 32.20 10.54 -3.08
CA TRP A 1113 33.58 10.36 -3.57
C TRP A 1113 34.03 8.91 -3.49
N ARG A 1114 33.72 8.22 -2.39
CA ARG A 1114 34.05 6.79 -2.22
C ARG A 1114 33.37 5.94 -3.29
N LEU A 1115 32.13 6.26 -3.68
CA LEU A 1115 31.42 5.55 -4.75
C LEU A 1115 32.12 5.70 -6.10
N VAL A 1116 32.44 6.94 -6.48
CA VAL A 1116 33.12 7.25 -7.76
C VAL A 1116 34.45 6.50 -7.86
N LYS A 1117 35.25 6.53 -6.78
CA LYS A 1117 36.56 5.86 -6.73
C LYS A 1117 36.44 4.33 -6.72
N LYS A 1118 35.50 3.76 -5.96
CA LYS A 1118 35.38 2.29 -5.81
C LYS A 1118 34.92 1.61 -7.10
N TYR A 1119 33.98 2.20 -7.82
CA TYR A 1119 33.36 1.57 -9.00
C TYR A 1119 33.91 2.08 -10.34
N GLY A 1120 34.91 2.98 -10.33
CA GLY A 1120 35.55 3.49 -11.55
C GLY A 1120 34.58 4.24 -12.45
N MET A 1121 33.77 5.13 -11.88
CA MET A 1121 32.76 5.89 -12.63
C MET A 1121 33.39 6.92 -13.57
N SER A 1122 32.61 7.42 -14.54
CA SER A 1122 33.07 8.44 -15.51
C SER A 1122 33.67 9.69 -14.84
N GLU A 1123 34.70 10.27 -15.45
CA GLU A 1123 35.37 11.49 -14.96
C GLU A 1123 34.40 12.67 -14.71
N TYR A 1124 33.31 12.74 -15.47
CA TYR A 1124 32.25 13.72 -15.27
C TYR A 1124 31.76 13.80 -13.82
N TYR A 1125 31.56 12.65 -13.15
CA TYR A 1125 31.09 12.62 -11.76
C TYR A 1125 32.16 13.10 -10.78
N ALA A 1126 33.42 12.73 -11.02
CA ALA A 1126 34.53 13.20 -10.20
C ALA A 1126 34.66 14.73 -10.30
N GLN A 1127 34.69 15.28 -11.52
CA GLN A 1127 34.74 16.72 -11.79
C GLN A 1127 33.56 17.45 -11.15
N ARG A 1128 32.35 16.91 -11.26
CA ARG A 1128 31.15 17.50 -10.66
C ARG A 1128 31.21 17.55 -9.14
N LEU A 1129 31.73 16.51 -8.49
CA LEU A 1129 31.91 16.50 -7.03
C LEU A 1129 33.04 17.44 -6.60
N THR A 1130 34.10 17.60 -7.40
CA THR A 1130 35.16 18.60 -7.18
C THR A 1130 34.58 20.01 -7.20
N LEU A 1131 33.80 20.35 -8.23
CA LEU A 1131 33.16 21.67 -8.35
C LEU A 1131 32.24 21.97 -7.15
N ILE A 1132 31.43 20.99 -6.74
CA ILE A 1132 30.56 21.15 -5.56
C ILE A 1132 31.38 21.40 -4.29
N ARG A 1133 32.52 20.72 -4.14
CA ARG A 1133 33.42 20.91 -2.99
C ARG A 1133 34.03 22.31 -3.00
N GLU A 1134 34.54 22.76 -4.15
CA GLU A 1134 35.07 24.11 -4.32
C GLU A 1134 34.01 25.19 -4.04
N GLU A 1135 32.77 25.00 -4.48
CA GLU A 1135 31.65 25.90 -4.15
C GLU A 1135 31.38 25.95 -2.64
N ILE A 1136 31.39 24.79 -1.96
CA ILE A 1136 31.21 24.71 -0.50
C ILE A 1136 32.34 25.46 0.20
N ASP A 1137 33.60 25.18 -0.16
CA ASP A 1137 34.75 25.81 0.47
C ASP A 1137 34.73 27.33 0.25
N SER A 1138 34.48 27.80 -0.98
CA SER A 1138 34.34 29.23 -1.30
C SER A 1138 33.23 29.94 -0.49
N LEU A 1139 32.06 29.30 -0.34
CA LEU A 1139 30.93 29.86 0.41
C LEU A 1139 31.19 29.99 1.91
N PHE A 1140 32.06 29.14 2.47
CA PHE A 1140 32.33 29.11 3.91
C PHE A 1140 33.68 29.70 4.32
N GLU A 1141 34.64 29.86 3.40
CA GLU A 1141 35.96 30.43 3.65
C GLU A 1141 35.91 31.95 3.85
N SER A 1142 34.98 32.64 3.20
CA SER A 1142 34.80 34.10 3.32
C SER A 1142 34.34 34.58 4.70
N GLY A 1143 34.09 33.67 5.66
CA GLY A 1143 33.79 33.95 7.07
C GLY A 1143 34.77 33.38 8.10
N LYS A 1144 35.85 32.70 7.68
CA LYS A 1144 36.89 32.20 8.59
C LYS A 1144 38.02 33.21 8.72
N SER A 1145 37.90 34.15 9.66
CA SER A 1145 39.11 34.68 10.29
C SER A 1145 39.77 33.53 11.08
N VAL A 1146 40.76 32.90 10.45
CA VAL A 1146 41.84 32.06 11.01
C VAL A 1146 41.43 31.10 12.13
N LYS A 1147 41.33 29.78 11.87
CA LYS A 1147 41.64 28.77 12.90
C LYS A 1147 42.19 27.44 12.36
N GLN A 1148 43.37 27.14 12.94
CA GLN A 1148 43.94 25.85 13.33
C GLN A 1148 44.34 24.87 12.21
N PHE A 1149 45.62 24.93 11.86
CA PHE A 1149 46.31 23.90 11.07
C PHE A 1149 46.19 22.53 11.74
N ASN A 1150 45.96 21.50 10.93
CA ASN A 1150 45.98 20.12 11.37
C ASN A 1150 47.43 19.72 11.65
N LEU A 1151 47.74 19.17 12.83
CA LEU A 1151 49.11 18.84 13.24
C LEU A 1151 49.79 17.87 12.24
N SER A 1152 48.98 17.04 11.55
CA SER A 1152 49.44 16.10 10.52
C SER A 1152 49.89 16.78 9.22
N GLU A 1153 49.32 17.93 8.86
CA GLU A 1153 49.78 18.72 7.70
C GLU A 1153 51.06 19.48 8.04
N PHE A 1154 51.23 19.92 9.29
CA PHE A 1154 52.47 20.53 9.76
C PHE A 1154 53.64 19.55 9.86
N LEU A 1155 53.36 18.27 10.14
CA LEU A 1155 54.38 17.21 10.26
C LEU A 1155 54.70 16.51 8.93
N GLY A 1156 53.91 16.73 7.87
CA GLY A 1156 54.11 16.12 6.55
C GLY A 1156 55.04 16.90 5.61
N GLU A 1157 55.43 18.13 5.97
CA GLU A 1157 56.34 18.99 5.20
C GLU A 1157 57.71 19.17 5.89
N ASN A 1158 58.23 18.13 6.55
CA ASN A 1158 59.66 18.03 6.90
C ASN A 1158 60.25 16.69 6.48
#